data_AF-A0A0G2HWP9-F1
#
_entry.id   AF-A0A0G2HWP9-F1
#
_cell.length_a   1.000
_cell.length_b   1.000
_cell.length_c   1.000
_cell.angle_alpha   90.00
_cell.angle_beta   90.00
_cell.angle_gamma   90.00
#
_symmetry.space_group_name_H-M   'P 1'
#
loop_
_entity.id
_entity.type
_entity.pdbx_description
1 polymer ?
#
loop_
_entity_poly.entity_id
_entity_poly.type
_entity_poly.pdbx_seq_one_letter_code
_entity_poly.pdbx_strand_id
1 'polypeptide(L)'
;MSQKSIGPDALYLFVIDPTAIFNPSGGTQRAHHAIEGLKLALKRIDDAKYLAVVFTKRDQTGRDDPRVEEQISQVKDVLNEYRPEVSYPCELYDDLEQLSGVTGAQTDLLLTRLARVAKMEDKLVQNTSMKKEALPPPPKLNPPKLSREELLQKIESSSKDVNSLLDPDEFIRRMISGELQKWDHRSHLRAGFLTLTECILKESVVFDTADLLLERLNYMFPNISHRTLTVFLLHQIYLAMLSFREKTGSFPAREKFNEFLSENPDLMHARSWDPYYSEDVLFSPAAKGSWKLPDLQPLPQFMSRRAGSQQKATQSHEKNKGDQTQIAPGNRTPEILKRFAFATLKTMKLANRRRAAVINETMPVLQSQIMRLRAASLTSSSSSSANSTRSIDAYSETQVSFWVQMLHAAIESVPMSSGLDIRSLNFESFRILFPELLPADDIWKQHYTEKLWASIEGRTRTVLPDLKPLPNVLQAPSQSRVQQAVASTLDGKYSYYKSDTSSPSSPSLYSHGRPGAEELFLKMCWAAKEVGEYVDSNSPIPSTHVMLIYRIFNRMLDTKIQHGSDDNGEGRRRTVSLSSAAWDAVSFLHQQQDHQQEHQEEHHPQTQQNFTAAVFWSRIVLRAFIETDSSSPYHSKFTSSLSSSAPTPHATSPQEEALRAQFFEQFLQGNPRLCWEGLWRMYYSDELWRSEDARVMYVAPDRMAVPAYVVMGTGDGKKDKDREDVEVRLEEGQDAVLEGEWEVVDEEGL
;
A
#
# COMPACT_ATOMS: atom_id res chain seq x y z
N MET A 1 33.54 -0.86 -25.37
CA MET A 1 32.07 -0.77 -25.21
C MET A 1 31.62 0.47 -25.96
N SER A 2 31.04 0.30 -27.15
CA SER A 2 30.52 1.40 -27.96
C SER A 2 29.18 1.82 -27.35
N GLN A 3 29.04 3.09 -26.95
CA GLN A 3 27.75 3.64 -26.54
C GLN A 3 26.77 3.46 -27.70
N LYS A 4 25.72 2.66 -27.51
CA LYS A 4 24.57 2.64 -28.41
C LYS A 4 24.02 4.08 -28.43
N SER A 5 24.08 4.74 -29.57
CA SER A 5 23.37 6.00 -29.78
C SER A 5 21.88 5.74 -29.57
N ILE A 6 21.32 6.35 -28.54
CA ILE A 6 19.87 6.39 -28.32
C ILE A 6 19.32 7.17 -29.52
N GLY A 7 18.33 6.62 -30.23
CA GLY A 7 17.81 7.20 -31.47
C GLY A 7 17.04 8.53 -31.27
N PRO A 8 16.44 9.07 -32.34
CA PRO A 8 15.79 10.40 -32.39
C PRO A 8 14.61 10.61 -31.42
N ASP A 9 14.07 9.56 -30.82
CA ASP A 9 12.90 9.62 -29.93
C ASP A 9 13.23 9.93 -28.44
N ALA A 10 14.48 10.22 -28.11
CA ALA A 10 14.91 10.41 -26.72
C ALA A 10 14.52 11.79 -26.15
N LEU A 11 13.92 11.79 -24.95
CA LEU A 11 13.69 12.99 -24.15
C LEU A 11 14.79 13.14 -23.10
N TYR A 12 15.44 14.30 -23.07
CA TYR A 12 16.47 14.63 -22.10
C TYR A 12 15.94 15.62 -21.06
N LEU A 13 16.22 15.34 -19.78
CA LEU A 13 15.92 16.23 -18.66
C LEU A 13 17.23 16.60 -17.95
N PHE A 14 17.61 17.88 -18.03
CA PHE A 14 18.77 18.42 -17.34
C PHE A 14 18.35 19.13 -16.06
N VAL A 15 18.82 18.65 -14.90
CA VAL A 15 18.39 19.13 -13.59
C VAL A 15 19.54 19.89 -12.92
N ILE A 16 19.28 21.13 -12.51
CA ILE A 16 20.25 22.00 -11.83
C ILE A 16 19.81 22.20 -10.38
N ASP A 17 20.75 22.10 -9.44
CA ASP A 17 20.54 22.40 -8.03
C ASP A 17 20.99 23.85 -7.71
N PRO A 18 20.07 24.82 -7.62
CA PRO A 18 20.40 26.21 -7.35
C PRO A 18 20.91 26.43 -5.92
N THR A 19 20.55 25.55 -4.97
CA THR A 19 20.98 25.67 -3.56
C THR A 19 22.48 25.43 -3.37
N ALA A 20 23.14 24.85 -4.38
CA ALA A 20 24.57 24.60 -4.37
C ALA A 20 25.39 25.89 -4.11
N ILE A 21 24.91 27.06 -4.54
CA ILE A 21 25.61 28.34 -4.37
C ILE A 21 25.66 28.83 -2.92
N PHE A 22 24.75 28.36 -2.07
CA PHE A 22 24.72 28.72 -0.66
C PHE A 22 25.76 27.94 0.16
N ASN A 23 26.46 26.98 -0.44
CA ASN A 23 27.52 26.25 0.25
C ASN A 23 28.79 27.13 0.39
N PRO A 24 29.23 27.44 1.63
CA PRO A 24 30.45 28.23 1.85
C PRO A 24 31.73 27.52 1.37
N SER A 25 31.71 26.19 1.22
CA SER A 25 32.84 25.41 0.68
C SER A 25 32.71 25.19 -0.83
N GLY A 26 32.92 26.26 -1.61
CA GLY A 26 33.01 26.17 -3.08
C GLY A 26 31.67 26.09 -3.81
N GLY A 27 30.58 26.61 -3.22
CA GLY A 27 29.25 26.63 -3.84
C GLY A 27 29.21 27.32 -5.20
N THR A 28 29.89 28.46 -5.35
CA THR A 28 30.01 29.20 -6.63
C THR A 28 30.65 28.35 -7.72
N GLN A 29 31.72 27.61 -7.39
CA GLN A 29 32.41 26.74 -8.35
C GLN A 29 31.52 25.57 -8.77
N ARG A 30 30.75 24.99 -7.83
CA ARG A 30 29.78 23.93 -8.13
C ARG A 30 28.64 24.42 -9.03
N ALA A 31 28.10 25.62 -8.76
CA ALA A 31 27.08 26.23 -9.62
C ALA A 31 27.62 26.49 -11.04
N HIS A 32 28.84 27.01 -11.16
CA HIS A 32 29.50 27.21 -12.45
C HIS A 32 29.73 25.88 -13.20
N HIS A 33 30.19 24.83 -12.51
CA HIS A 33 30.34 23.50 -13.11
C HIS A 33 29.03 22.91 -13.62
N ALA A 34 27.89 23.18 -12.98
CA ALA A 34 26.59 22.72 -13.45
C ALA A 34 26.21 23.38 -14.80
N ILE A 35 26.50 24.67 -14.96
CA ILE A 35 26.27 25.42 -16.20
C ILE A 35 27.23 24.96 -17.30
N GLU A 36 28.51 24.74 -16.99
CA GLU A 36 29.47 24.14 -17.94
C GLU A 36 29.08 22.70 -18.33
N GLY A 37 28.48 21.95 -17.39
CA GLY A 37 27.89 20.64 -17.66
C GLY A 37 26.74 20.71 -18.67
N LEU A 38 25.90 21.74 -18.60
CA LEU A 38 24.83 21.98 -19.59
C LEU A 38 25.41 22.27 -20.97
N LYS A 39 26.43 23.14 -21.07
CA LYS A 39 27.14 23.40 -22.35
C LYS A 39 27.71 22.12 -22.95
N LEU A 40 28.32 21.27 -22.11
CA LEU A 40 28.87 20.00 -22.56
C LEU A 40 27.78 19.03 -23.04
N ALA A 41 26.62 19.01 -22.36
CA ALA A 41 25.48 18.18 -22.76
C ALA A 41 24.94 18.63 -24.14
N LEU A 42 24.72 19.93 -24.34
CA LEU A 42 24.26 20.51 -25.60
C LEU A 42 25.20 20.20 -26.77
N LYS A 43 26.52 20.15 -26.53
CA LYS A 43 27.53 19.79 -27.55
C LYS A 43 27.63 18.30 -27.87
N ARG A 44 27.14 17.42 -26.97
CA ARG A 44 27.31 15.96 -27.09
C ARG A 44 26.05 15.24 -27.53
N ILE A 45 24.89 15.86 -27.31
CA ILE A 45 23.61 15.32 -27.74
C ILE A 45 23.45 15.76 -29.20
N ASP A 46 23.69 14.83 -30.11
CA ASP A 46 23.60 15.06 -31.56
C ASP A 46 22.15 14.91 -32.09
N ASP A 47 21.32 14.16 -31.35
CA ASP A 47 19.94 13.83 -31.73
C ASP A 47 19.06 13.65 -30.47
N ALA A 48 17.89 14.29 -30.45
CA ALA A 48 16.93 14.23 -29.36
C ALA A 48 15.53 14.67 -29.83
N LYS A 49 14.49 14.13 -29.19
CA LYS A 49 13.11 14.61 -29.37
C LYS A 49 12.88 15.95 -28.66
N TYR A 50 13.49 16.10 -27.47
CA TYR A 50 13.35 17.31 -26.65
C TYR A 50 14.39 17.36 -25.53
N LEU A 51 14.84 18.56 -25.15
CA LEU A 51 15.65 18.80 -23.95
C LEU A 51 14.95 19.80 -23.02
N ALA A 52 14.55 19.34 -21.84
CA ALA A 52 14.03 20.20 -20.78
C ALA A 52 15.12 20.52 -19.76
N VAL A 53 15.30 21.79 -19.41
CA VAL A 53 16.17 22.24 -18.31
C VAL A 53 15.31 22.71 -17.14
N VAL A 54 15.59 22.23 -15.94
CA VAL A 54 14.83 22.56 -14.72
C VAL A 54 15.74 22.87 -13.53
N PHE A 55 15.27 23.71 -12.62
CA PHE A 55 15.91 23.95 -11.32
C PHE A 55 15.16 23.19 -10.23
N THR A 56 15.82 22.23 -9.57
CA THR A 56 15.25 21.50 -8.42
C THR A 56 15.43 22.30 -7.12
N LYS A 57 14.81 21.87 -6.03
CA LYS A 57 14.88 22.51 -4.70
C LYS A 57 14.51 24.00 -4.70
N ARG A 58 13.64 24.43 -5.61
CA ARG A 58 13.19 25.83 -5.70
C ARG A 58 12.31 26.22 -4.49
N ASP A 59 11.75 25.23 -3.79
CA ASP A 59 11.10 25.36 -2.47
C ASP A 59 12.07 25.82 -1.36
N GLN A 60 13.37 25.64 -1.53
CA GLN A 60 14.42 26.02 -0.56
C GLN A 60 15.13 27.32 -0.94
N THR A 61 14.89 27.83 -2.14
CA THR A 61 15.39 29.13 -2.59
C THR A 61 14.32 30.18 -2.31
N GLY A 62 14.65 31.29 -1.65
CA GLY A 62 13.72 32.41 -1.57
C GLY A 62 13.31 32.87 -2.97
N ARG A 63 12.04 33.23 -3.17
CA ARG A 63 11.47 33.57 -4.49
C ARG A 63 12.27 34.64 -5.26
N ASP A 64 13.01 35.48 -4.54
CA ASP A 64 13.77 36.61 -5.10
C ASP A 64 15.27 36.59 -4.72
N ASP A 65 15.88 35.41 -4.48
CA ASP A 65 17.32 35.39 -4.19
C ASP A 65 18.13 35.78 -5.45
N PRO A 66 18.87 36.91 -5.43
CA PRO A 66 19.54 37.44 -6.61
C PRO A 66 20.60 36.49 -7.17
N ARG A 67 21.15 35.60 -6.34
CA ARG A 67 22.17 34.62 -6.77
C ARG A 67 21.56 33.48 -7.56
N VAL A 68 20.30 33.13 -7.29
CA VAL A 68 19.56 32.09 -8.01
C VAL A 68 19.02 32.67 -9.32
N GLU A 69 18.52 33.91 -9.30
CA GLU A 69 18.09 34.61 -10.52
C GLU A 69 19.25 34.84 -11.50
N GLU A 70 20.45 35.16 -10.98
CA GLU A 70 21.66 35.23 -11.79
C GLU A 70 21.99 33.89 -12.46
N GLN A 71 21.86 32.76 -11.75
CA GLN A 71 22.05 31.43 -12.36
C GLN A 71 21.01 31.12 -13.43
N ILE A 72 19.75 31.49 -13.19
CA ILE A 72 18.67 31.33 -14.17
C ILE A 72 18.99 32.15 -15.41
N SER A 73 19.47 33.39 -15.26
CA SER A 73 19.92 34.24 -16.37
C SER A 73 21.06 33.61 -17.15
N GLN A 74 22.09 33.12 -16.46
CA GLN A 74 23.24 32.46 -17.11
C GLN A 74 22.81 31.19 -17.90
N VAL A 75 21.87 30.40 -17.37
CA VAL A 75 21.33 29.24 -18.08
C VAL A 75 20.49 29.68 -19.29
N LYS A 76 19.72 30.77 -19.19
CA LYS A 76 18.99 31.35 -20.32
C LYS A 76 19.96 31.78 -21.43
N ASP A 77 21.05 32.44 -21.07
CA ASP A 77 22.07 32.90 -22.03
C ASP A 77 22.72 31.72 -22.75
N VAL A 78 23.09 30.66 -22.00
CA VAL A 78 23.61 29.41 -22.60
C VAL A 78 22.58 28.80 -23.55
N LEU A 79 21.32 28.69 -23.16
CA LEU A 79 20.32 28.11 -24.06
C LEU A 79 20.08 28.99 -25.30
N ASN A 80 20.11 30.32 -25.17
CA ASN A 80 19.99 31.24 -26.31
C ASN A 80 21.16 31.10 -27.30
N GLU A 81 22.38 30.89 -26.79
CA GLU A 81 23.59 30.67 -27.59
C GLU A 81 23.51 29.36 -28.41
N TYR A 82 23.09 28.25 -27.77
CA TYR A 82 23.14 26.91 -28.38
C TYR A 82 21.86 26.49 -29.11
N ARG A 83 20.71 27.12 -28.86
CA ARG A 83 19.44 26.85 -29.58
C ARG A 83 19.56 26.81 -31.12
N PRO A 84 20.27 27.74 -31.79
CA PRO A 84 20.43 27.68 -33.24
C PRO A 84 21.41 26.59 -33.72
N GLU A 85 22.23 26.03 -32.82
CA GLU A 85 23.26 25.02 -33.15
C GLU A 85 22.73 23.58 -33.04
N VAL A 86 21.68 23.35 -32.24
CA VAL A 86 21.10 22.03 -32.00
C VAL A 86 19.94 21.73 -32.95
N SER A 87 19.79 20.46 -33.36
CA SER A 87 18.74 19.98 -34.26
C SER A 87 17.37 19.75 -33.58
N TYR A 88 17.30 19.93 -32.26
CA TYR A 88 16.15 19.58 -31.42
C TYR A 88 15.70 20.73 -30.52
N PRO A 89 14.42 20.75 -30.09
CA PRO A 89 13.91 21.80 -29.22
C PRO A 89 14.49 21.71 -27.81
N CYS A 90 14.93 22.85 -27.26
CA CYS A 90 15.38 22.95 -25.87
C CYS A 90 14.75 24.14 -25.12
N GLU A 91 14.13 23.85 -23.97
CA GLU A 91 13.37 24.82 -23.18
C GLU A 91 13.79 24.80 -21.70
N LEU A 92 13.76 25.98 -21.08
CA LEU A 92 13.98 26.16 -19.64
C LEU A 92 12.63 26.35 -18.95
N TYR A 93 12.34 25.52 -17.95
CA TYR A 93 11.18 25.69 -17.05
C TYR A 93 11.60 26.44 -15.79
N ASP A 94 11.77 27.75 -15.91
CA ASP A 94 12.02 28.69 -14.80
C ASP A 94 10.74 29.06 -14.03
N ASP A 95 9.56 28.71 -14.55
CA ASP A 95 8.24 28.94 -13.95
C ASP A 95 7.90 27.95 -12.82
N LEU A 96 8.70 26.89 -12.67
CA LEU A 96 8.53 25.89 -11.62
C LEU A 96 9.21 26.36 -10.31
N GLU A 97 8.67 27.43 -9.71
CA GLU A 97 9.21 28.11 -8.52
C GLU A 97 9.20 27.28 -7.22
N GLN A 98 8.49 26.15 -7.17
CA GLN A 98 8.41 25.27 -6.00
C GLN A 98 8.88 23.85 -6.32
N LEU A 99 9.51 23.63 -7.47
CA LEU A 99 9.94 22.29 -7.89
C LEU A 99 10.87 21.67 -6.86
N SER A 100 10.43 20.56 -6.27
CA SER A 100 11.17 19.86 -5.23
C SER A 100 11.12 18.36 -5.44
N GLY A 101 12.29 17.76 -5.66
CA GLY A 101 12.41 16.31 -5.74
C GLY A 101 12.17 15.60 -4.39
N VAL A 102 12.18 16.35 -3.27
CA VAL A 102 12.00 15.79 -1.91
C VAL A 102 10.52 15.76 -1.52
N THR A 103 9.81 16.88 -1.69
CA THR A 103 8.39 16.99 -1.31
C THR A 103 7.45 16.54 -2.43
N GLY A 104 7.95 16.45 -3.66
CA GLY A 104 7.15 16.19 -4.85
C GLY A 104 6.41 17.43 -5.38
N ALA A 105 6.59 18.60 -4.77
CA ALA A 105 5.96 19.83 -5.22
C ALA A 105 6.30 20.13 -6.70
N GLN A 106 5.25 20.41 -7.50
CA GLN A 106 5.30 20.70 -8.95
C GLN A 106 5.93 19.61 -9.84
N THR A 107 6.20 18.42 -9.30
CA THR A 107 6.71 17.29 -10.10
C THR A 107 5.64 16.71 -11.02
N ASP A 108 4.38 16.75 -10.61
CA ASP A 108 3.19 16.43 -11.40
C ASP A 108 3.07 17.33 -12.65
N LEU A 109 3.27 18.64 -12.48
CA LEU A 109 3.24 19.61 -13.57
C LEU A 109 4.39 19.37 -14.56
N LEU A 110 5.61 19.14 -14.06
CA LEU A 110 6.76 18.81 -14.88
C LEU A 110 6.54 17.53 -15.69
N LEU A 111 6.10 16.45 -15.03
CA LEU A 111 5.87 15.15 -15.68
C LEU A 111 4.74 15.23 -16.70
N THR A 112 3.68 16.00 -16.43
CA THR A 112 2.59 16.22 -17.39
C THR A 112 3.08 16.91 -18.66
N ARG A 113 3.96 17.91 -18.54
CA ARG A 113 4.57 18.58 -19.69
C ARG A 113 5.45 17.63 -20.50
N LEU A 114 6.30 16.86 -19.84
CA LEU A 114 7.17 15.88 -20.52
C LEU A 114 6.37 14.76 -21.18
N ALA A 115 5.30 14.28 -20.54
CA ALA A 115 4.41 13.28 -21.11
C ALA A 115 3.66 13.80 -22.34
N ARG A 116 3.31 15.09 -22.38
CA ARG A 116 2.72 15.73 -23.58
C ARG A 116 3.72 15.74 -24.72
N VAL A 117 4.97 16.16 -24.45
CA VAL A 117 6.04 16.16 -25.46
C VAL A 117 6.31 14.75 -26.00
N ALA A 118 6.30 13.73 -25.14
CA ALA A 118 6.45 12.34 -25.55
C ALA A 118 5.40 11.89 -26.58
N LYS A 119 4.15 12.35 -26.40
CA LYS A 119 2.98 11.98 -27.22
C LYS A 119 2.81 12.82 -28.49
N MET A 120 3.48 13.97 -28.60
CA MET A 120 3.38 14.86 -29.76
C MET A 120 4.21 14.35 -30.95
N GLU A 121 3.75 14.64 -32.16
CA GLU A 121 4.53 14.48 -33.40
C GLU A 121 5.68 15.49 -33.45
N ASP A 122 6.84 15.08 -33.97
CA ASP A 122 8.08 15.87 -33.91
C ASP A 122 7.96 17.28 -34.53
N LYS A 123 7.19 17.40 -35.62
CA LYS A 123 6.92 18.69 -36.28
C LYS A 123 6.11 19.65 -35.40
N LEU A 124 5.28 19.14 -34.50
CA LEU A 124 4.47 19.94 -33.58
C LEU A 124 5.27 20.35 -32.34
N VAL A 125 6.17 19.47 -31.88
CA VAL A 125 7.10 19.77 -30.78
C VAL A 125 8.04 20.92 -31.14
N GLN A 126 8.54 20.99 -32.38
CA GLN A 126 9.41 22.08 -32.84
C GLN A 126 8.76 23.48 -32.84
N ASN A 127 7.43 23.54 -32.94
CA ASN A 127 6.69 24.79 -33.14
C ASN A 127 5.90 25.26 -31.90
N THR A 128 5.94 24.50 -30.79
CA THR A 128 5.10 24.75 -29.61
C THR A 128 5.96 24.96 -28.36
N SER A 129 5.80 26.10 -27.66
CA SER A 129 6.44 26.33 -26.34
C SER A 129 5.60 25.70 -25.24
N MET A 130 6.21 24.87 -24.40
CA MET A 130 5.50 24.16 -23.32
C MET A 130 5.36 25.01 -22.05
N LYS A 131 5.97 26.20 -22.01
CA LYS A 131 5.88 27.17 -20.90
C LYS A 131 4.58 27.99 -20.91
N LYS A 132 4.00 28.28 -22.08
CA LYS A 132 3.00 29.37 -22.23
C LYS A 132 1.53 28.92 -22.30
N GLU A 133 1.25 27.63 -22.50
CA GLU A 133 -0.13 27.15 -22.55
C GLU A 133 -0.63 26.72 -21.17
N ALA A 134 -1.46 27.57 -20.57
CA ALA A 134 -2.48 27.10 -19.65
C ALA A 134 -3.31 26.01 -20.35
N LEU A 135 -3.59 24.94 -19.61
CA LEU A 135 -4.42 23.79 -20.00
C LEU A 135 -5.49 24.19 -21.03
N PRO A 136 -5.46 23.71 -22.30
CA PRO A 136 -6.67 23.80 -23.10
C PRO A 136 -7.75 23.03 -22.33
N PRO A 137 -8.91 23.64 -22.05
CA PRO A 137 -10.01 22.90 -21.43
C PRO A 137 -10.28 21.68 -22.32
N PRO A 138 -10.54 20.49 -21.74
CA PRO A 138 -10.89 19.33 -22.53
C PRO A 138 -12.01 19.71 -23.50
N PRO A 139 -11.98 19.23 -24.77
CA PRO A 139 -13.02 19.54 -25.74
C PRO A 139 -14.38 19.25 -25.09
N LYS A 140 -15.18 20.30 -24.89
CA LYS A 140 -16.53 20.19 -24.34
C LYS A 140 -17.41 19.45 -25.34
N LEU A 141 -17.41 18.13 -25.25
CA LEU A 141 -18.49 17.27 -25.71
C LEU A 141 -19.14 16.64 -24.49
N ASN A 142 -19.70 17.47 -23.61
CA ASN A 142 -20.63 16.97 -22.61
C ASN A 142 -22.01 16.86 -23.28
N PRO A 143 -22.51 15.66 -23.63
CA PRO A 143 -23.95 15.49 -23.79
C PRO A 143 -24.64 15.94 -22.49
N PRO A 144 -25.90 16.41 -22.55
CA PRO A 144 -26.59 16.90 -21.36
C PRO A 144 -26.56 15.83 -20.27
N LYS A 145 -26.02 16.20 -19.10
CA LYS A 145 -26.03 15.36 -17.90
C LYS A 145 -27.51 15.10 -17.59
N LEU A 146 -27.96 13.86 -17.80
CA LEU A 146 -29.35 13.47 -17.52
C LEU A 146 -29.73 13.97 -16.12
N SER A 147 -30.86 14.65 -16.03
CA SER A 147 -31.38 15.14 -14.76
C SER A 147 -31.69 13.97 -13.82
N ARG A 148 -31.68 14.24 -12.51
CA ARG A 148 -31.98 13.21 -11.50
C ARG A 148 -33.37 12.61 -11.72
N GLU A 149 -34.32 13.42 -12.16
CA GLU A 149 -35.69 13.07 -12.46
C GLU A 149 -35.77 12.10 -13.66
N GLU A 150 -35.02 12.36 -14.74
CA GLU A 150 -34.94 11.46 -15.89
C GLU A 150 -34.30 10.11 -15.54
N LEU A 151 -33.26 10.13 -14.69
CA LEU A 151 -32.63 8.90 -14.21
C LEU A 151 -33.60 8.06 -13.36
N LEU A 152 -34.40 8.70 -12.50
CA LEU A 152 -35.44 8.01 -11.72
C LEU A 152 -36.54 7.42 -12.61
N GLN A 153 -37.00 8.14 -13.64
CA GLN A 153 -37.95 7.59 -14.62
C GLN A 153 -37.37 6.39 -15.39
N LYS A 154 -36.08 6.43 -15.72
CA LYS A 154 -35.37 5.29 -16.34
C LYS A 154 -35.26 4.10 -15.39
N ILE A 155 -35.07 4.33 -14.08
CA ILE A 155 -35.08 3.27 -13.07
C ILE A 155 -36.47 2.65 -12.96
N GLU A 156 -37.52 3.46 -12.91
CA GLU A 156 -38.90 2.97 -12.78
C GLU A 156 -39.33 2.15 -14.01
N SER A 157 -39.04 2.64 -15.22
CA SER A 157 -39.35 1.90 -16.46
C SER A 157 -38.58 0.58 -16.57
N SER A 158 -37.30 0.56 -16.19
CA SER A 158 -36.48 -0.66 -16.20
C SER A 158 -36.79 -1.62 -15.05
N SER A 159 -37.40 -1.15 -13.96
CA SER A 159 -37.81 -2.00 -12.83
C SER A 159 -38.95 -2.97 -13.18
N LYS A 160 -39.72 -2.67 -14.24
CA LYS A 160 -40.83 -3.50 -14.73
C LYS A 160 -40.39 -4.65 -15.64
N ASP A 161 -39.10 -4.73 -15.97
CA ASP A 161 -38.52 -5.81 -16.78
C ASP A 161 -38.55 -7.15 -16.04
N VAL A 162 -38.74 -8.25 -16.77
CA VAL A 162 -38.79 -9.63 -16.25
C VAL A 162 -37.52 -9.94 -15.47
N ASN A 163 -36.36 -9.51 -15.99
CA ASN A 163 -35.06 -9.69 -15.33
C ASN A 163 -34.92 -8.90 -14.01
N SER A 164 -35.66 -7.79 -13.85
CA SER A 164 -35.67 -6.98 -12.63
C SER A 164 -36.50 -7.60 -11.50
N LEU A 165 -37.47 -8.46 -11.85
CA LEU A 165 -38.38 -9.12 -10.91
C LEU A 165 -37.84 -10.46 -10.38
N LEU A 166 -36.79 -11.00 -11.00
CA LEU A 166 -36.15 -12.24 -10.54
C LEU A 166 -35.61 -12.08 -9.12
N ASP A 167 -35.65 -13.16 -8.34
CA ASP A 167 -34.92 -13.28 -7.07
C ASP A 167 -33.39 -13.17 -7.32
N PRO A 168 -32.59 -12.61 -6.38
CA PRO A 168 -31.14 -12.48 -6.55
C PRO A 168 -30.41 -13.76 -6.95
N ASP A 169 -30.76 -14.92 -6.37
CA ASP A 169 -30.10 -16.19 -6.67
C ASP A 169 -30.50 -16.70 -8.06
N GLU A 170 -31.78 -16.56 -8.41
CA GLU A 170 -32.29 -16.93 -9.73
C GLU A 170 -31.71 -16.02 -10.83
N PHE A 171 -31.53 -14.73 -10.56
CA PHE A 171 -30.87 -13.80 -11.47
C PHE A 171 -29.42 -14.20 -11.75
N ILE A 172 -28.61 -14.48 -10.71
CA ILE A 172 -27.21 -14.92 -10.88
C ILE A 172 -27.15 -16.26 -11.60
N ARG A 173 -28.04 -17.22 -11.29
CA ARG A 173 -28.10 -18.51 -11.98
C ARG A 173 -28.35 -18.33 -13.49
N ARG A 174 -29.38 -17.57 -13.86
CA ARG A 174 -29.71 -17.31 -15.28
C ARG A 174 -28.64 -16.50 -16.00
N MET A 175 -27.98 -15.58 -15.29
CA MET A 175 -26.83 -14.86 -15.82
C MET A 175 -25.72 -15.85 -16.17
N ILE A 176 -25.30 -16.71 -15.24
CA ILE A 176 -24.20 -17.65 -15.50
C ILE A 176 -24.56 -18.66 -16.61
N SER A 177 -25.82 -19.11 -16.69
CA SER A 177 -26.26 -20.05 -17.73
C SER A 177 -26.59 -19.41 -19.08
N GLY A 178 -26.52 -18.07 -19.19
CA GLY A 178 -26.85 -17.36 -20.43
C GLY A 178 -28.34 -17.30 -20.77
N GLU A 179 -29.22 -17.56 -19.80
CA GLU A 179 -30.69 -17.61 -19.96
C GLU A 179 -31.38 -16.23 -19.75
N LEU A 180 -30.61 -15.16 -19.54
CA LEU A 180 -31.18 -13.81 -19.41
C LEU A 180 -31.72 -13.31 -20.76
N GLN A 181 -32.95 -12.81 -20.77
CA GLN A 181 -33.60 -12.31 -21.99
C GLN A 181 -32.91 -11.06 -22.58
N LYS A 182 -32.35 -10.22 -21.70
CA LYS A 182 -31.72 -8.96 -22.06
C LYS A 182 -30.54 -8.68 -21.13
N TRP A 183 -29.44 -8.18 -21.69
CA TRP A 183 -28.24 -7.76 -20.96
C TRP A 183 -27.99 -6.27 -21.19
N ASP A 184 -28.49 -5.43 -20.28
CA ASP A 184 -28.36 -3.97 -20.35
C ASP A 184 -27.55 -3.39 -19.18
N HIS A 185 -27.41 -2.06 -19.13
CA HIS A 185 -26.66 -1.37 -18.08
C HIS A 185 -27.18 -1.70 -16.68
N ARG A 186 -28.52 -1.79 -16.51
CA ARG A 186 -29.14 -2.18 -15.24
C ARG A 186 -28.76 -3.61 -14.85
N SER A 187 -28.77 -4.53 -15.81
CA SER A 187 -28.37 -5.93 -15.59
C SER A 187 -26.90 -6.03 -15.14
N HIS A 188 -26.00 -5.23 -15.73
CA HIS A 188 -24.61 -5.11 -15.25
C HIS A 188 -24.51 -4.54 -13.84
N LEU A 189 -25.23 -3.45 -13.53
CA LEU A 189 -25.27 -2.87 -12.19
C LEU A 189 -25.77 -3.87 -11.14
N ARG A 190 -26.81 -4.64 -11.48
CA ARG A 190 -27.37 -5.68 -10.61
C ARG A 190 -26.37 -6.80 -10.37
N ALA A 191 -25.74 -7.30 -11.44
CA ALA A 191 -24.70 -8.32 -11.35
C ALA A 191 -23.50 -7.85 -10.51
N GLY A 192 -23.05 -6.61 -10.72
CA GLY A 192 -21.98 -6.00 -9.96
C GLY A 192 -22.32 -5.81 -8.49
N PHE A 193 -23.53 -5.31 -8.18
CA PHE A 193 -24.02 -5.16 -6.81
C PHE A 193 -24.09 -6.49 -6.07
N LEU A 194 -24.70 -7.52 -6.67
CA LEU A 194 -24.81 -8.84 -6.04
C LEU A 194 -23.43 -9.47 -5.83
N THR A 195 -22.55 -9.40 -6.82
CA THR A 195 -21.19 -9.93 -6.70
C THR A 195 -20.38 -9.15 -5.64
N LEU A 196 -20.58 -7.83 -5.51
CA LEU A 196 -19.95 -7.03 -4.45
C LEU A 196 -20.41 -7.49 -3.06
N THR A 197 -21.71 -7.78 -2.87
CA THR A 197 -22.22 -8.28 -1.58
C THR A 197 -21.57 -9.59 -1.15
N GLU A 198 -21.12 -10.43 -2.09
CA GLU A 198 -20.37 -11.66 -1.81
C GLU A 198 -18.89 -11.38 -1.46
N CYS A 199 -18.34 -10.25 -1.90
CA CYS A 199 -16.92 -9.92 -1.79
C CYS A 199 -16.60 -8.87 -0.72
N ILE A 200 -17.59 -8.28 -0.03
CA ILE A 200 -17.36 -7.21 0.96
C ILE A 200 -16.38 -7.57 2.09
N LEU A 201 -16.22 -8.87 2.38
CA LEU A 201 -15.28 -9.37 3.40
C LEU A 201 -13.88 -9.67 2.85
N LYS A 202 -13.72 -9.79 1.53
CA LYS A 202 -12.42 -10.05 0.89
C LYS A 202 -11.49 -8.84 1.02
N GLU A 203 -10.18 -9.05 0.91
CA GLU A 203 -9.22 -7.95 1.06
C GLU A 203 -9.35 -6.88 -0.02
N SER A 204 -9.44 -7.28 -1.30
CA SER A 204 -9.50 -6.35 -2.44
C SER A 204 -10.90 -6.36 -3.04
N VAL A 205 -11.86 -5.74 -2.36
CA VAL A 205 -13.30 -5.87 -2.67
C VAL A 205 -13.60 -5.65 -4.15
N VAL A 206 -13.16 -4.52 -4.73
CA VAL A 206 -13.47 -4.16 -6.12
C VAL A 206 -12.80 -5.12 -7.11
N PHE A 207 -11.51 -5.44 -6.92
CA PHE A 207 -10.76 -6.29 -7.85
C PHE A 207 -11.17 -7.76 -7.76
N ASP A 208 -11.34 -8.30 -6.55
CA ASP A 208 -11.80 -9.67 -6.35
C ASP A 208 -13.24 -9.86 -6.86
N THR A 209 -14.05 -8.79 -6.82
CA THR A 209 -15.37 -8.77 -7.46
C THR A 209 -15.24 -8.70 -8.98
N ALA A 210 -14.34 -7.88 -9.52
CA ALA A 210 -14.13 -7.79 -10.96
C ALA A 210 -13.69 -9.13 -11.53
N ASP A 211 -12.75 -9.82 -10.88
CA ASP A 211 -12.29 -11.15 -11.29
C ASP A 211 -13.44 -12.16 -11.28
N LEU A 212 -14.21 -12.22 -10.18
CA LEU A 212 -15.35 -13.13 -10.06
C LEU A 212 -16.46 -12.81 -11.08
N LEU A 213 -16.76 -11.53 -11.30
CA LEU A 213 -17.78 -11.11 -12.25
C LEU A 213 -17.33 -11.40 -13.68
N LEU A 214 -16.09 -11.09 -14.04
CA LEU A 214 -15.54 -11.38 -15.36
C LEU A 214 -15.48 -12.88 -15.63
N GLU A 215 -15.11 -13.70 -14.63
CA GLU A 215 -15.17 -15.16 -14.71
C GLU A 215 -16.59 -15.65 -15.00
N ARG A 216 -17.58 -15.14 -14.27
CA ARG A 216 -19.01 -15.46 -14.48
C ARG A 216 -19.49 -15.03 -15.87
N LEU A 217 -19.06 -13.86 -16.36
CA LEU A 217 -19.45 -13.32 -17.65
C LEU A 217 -18.74 -13.99 -18.83
N ASN A 218 -17.55 -14.58 -18.62
CA ASN A 218 -16.80 -15.24 -19.68
C ASN A 218 -17.55 -16.42 -20.31
N TYR A 219 -18.45 -17.07 -19.55
CA TYR A 219 -19.34 -18.12 -20.04
C TYR A 219 -20.41 -17.60 -21.03
N MET A 220 -20.82 -16.34 -20.92
CA MET A 220 -21.80 -15.72 -21.82
C MET A 220 -21.14 -14.94 -22.97
N PHE A 221 -20.08 -14.19 -22.67
CA PHE A 221 -19.52 -13.18 -23.57
C PHE A 221 -17.99 -13.23 -23.62
N PRO A 222 -17.40 -14.29 -24.20
CA PRO A 222 -15.96 -14.54 -24.16
C PRO A 222 -15.08 -13.43 -24.78
N ASN A 223 -15.65 -12.47 -25.53
CA ASN A 223 -14.90 -11.42 -26.25
C ASN A 223 -15.33 -9.97 -25.94
N ILE A 224 -16.29 -9.76 -25.02
CA ILE A 224 -16.88 -8.43 -24.72
C ILE A 224 -16.42 -7.91 -23.34
N SER A 225 -15.66 -8.70 -22.60
CA SER A 225 -15.11 -8.29 -21.30
C SER A 225 -14.20 -7.07 -21.46
N HIS A 226 -14.45 -6.06 -20.63
CA HIS A 226 -13.65 -4.85 -20.54
C HIS A 226 -13.29 -4.63 -19.08
N ARG A 227 -12.07 -5.00 -18.70
CA ARG A 227 -11.65 -5.01 -17.29
C ARG A 227 -11.68 -3.61 -16.69
N THR A 228 -11.13 -2.61 -17.36
CA THR A 228 -11.13 -1.23 -16.84
C THR A 228 -12.54 -0.70 -16.58
N LEU A 229 -13.46 -0.84 -17.54
CA LEU A 229 -14.84 -0.40 -17.35
C LEU A 229 -15.57 -1.17 -16.24
N THR A 230 -15.31 -2.47 -16.12
CA THR A 230 -15.89 -3.31 -15.06
C THR A 230 -15.41 -2.87 -13.68
N VAL A 231 -14.10 -2.68 -13.51
CA VAL A 231 -13.51 -2.20 -12.24
C VAL A 231 -14.04 -0.79 -11.91
N PHE A 232 -14.11 0.11 -12.90
CA PHE A 232 -14.68 1.45 -12.73
C PHE A 232 -16.13 1.39 -12.22
N LEU A 233 -16.98 0.59 -12.85
CA LEU A 233 -18.38 0.45 -12.46
C LEU A 233 -18.51 -0.12 -11.04
N LEU A 234 -17.75 -1.17 -10.73
CA LEU A 234 -17.74 -1.79 -9.41
C LEU A 234 -17.24 -0.83 -8.33
N HIS A 235 -16.25 0.01 -8.65
CA HIS A 235 -15.78 1.08 -7.76
C HIS A 235 -16.92 2.05 -7.43
N GLN A 236 -17.67 2.52 -8.44
CA GLN A 236 -18.81 3.42 -8.22
C GLN A 236 -19.89 2.79 -7.34
N ILE A 237 -20.27 1.52 -7.61
CA ILE A 237 -21.26 0.81 -6.79
C ILE A 237 -20.74 0.66 -5.35
N TYR A 238 -19.46 0.32 -5.18
CA TYR A 238 -18.86 0.15 -3.87
C TYR A 238 -18.80 1.44 -3.06
N LEU A 239 -18.48 2.58 -3.68
CA LEU A 239 -18.56 3.90 -3.03
C LEU A 239 -19.98 4.25 -2.57
N ALA A 240 -20.99 3.93 -3.38
CA ALA A 240 -22.39 4.09 -3.00
C ALA A 240 -22.78 3.17 -1.84
N MET A 241 -22.29 1.91 -1.81
CA MET A 241 -22.47 0.98 -0.69
C MET A 241 -21.81 1.49 0.60
N LEU A 242 -20.59 2.05 0.52
CA LEU A 242 -19.91 2.67 1.66
C LEU A 242 -20.67 3.89 2.18
N SER A 243 -21.21 4.72 1.28
CA SER A 243 -22.04 5.87 1.62
C SER A 243 -23.36 5.45 2.28
N PHE A 244 -23.97 4.38 1.79
CA PHE A 244 -25.16 3.78 2.41
C PHE A 244 -24.85 3.28 3.83
N ARG A 245 -23.71 2.60 4.01
CA ARG A 245 -23.26 2.14 5.32
C ARG A 245 -22.99 3.28 6.29
N GLU A 246 -22.36 4.36 5.85
CA GLU A 246 -22.12 5.52 6.72
C GLU A 246 -23.45 6.12 7.23
N LYS A 247 -24.50 6.11 6.41
CA LYS A 247 -25.83 6.62 6.77
C LYS A 247 -26.63 5.65 7.66
N THR A 248 -26.61 4.36 7.36
CA THR A 248 -27.51 3.36 7.98
C THR A 248 -26.84 2.46 9.02
N GLY A 249 -25.51 2.49 9.11
CA GLY A 249 -24.70 1.60 9.95
C GLY A 249 -24.48 0.19 9.37
N SER A 250 -25.11 -0.15 8.24
CA SER A 250 -25.03 -1.49 7.62
C SER A 250 -24.90 -1.42 6.11
N PHE A 251 -24.36 -2.46 5.47
CA PHE A 251 -24.34 -2.54 4.01
C PHE A 251 -25.74 -2.83 3.47
N PRO A 252 -26.07 -2.40 2.24
CA PRO A 252 -27.37 -2.67 1.65
C PRO A 252 -27.57 -4.18 1.46
N ALA A 253 -28.76 -4.68 1.82
CA ALA A 253 -29.11 -6.08 1.65
C ALA A 253 -29.20 -6.46 0.17
N ARG A 254 -28.85 -7.71 -0.17
CA ARG A 254 -28.80 -8.19 -1.55
C ARG A 254 -30.16 -8.12 -2.27
N GLU A 255 -31.26 -8.29 -1.53
CA GLU A 255 -32.63 -8.22 -2.04
C GLU A 255 -33.08 -6.77 -2.32
N LYS A 256 -32.42 -5.79 -1.68
CA LYS A 256 -32.77 -4.36 -1.73
C LYS A 256 -32.09 -3.60 -2.86
N PHE A 257 -31.64 -4.29 -3.92
CA PHE A 257 -31.01 -3.64 -5.07
C PHE A 257 -31.85 -2.50 -5.67
N ASN A 258 -33.17 -2.68 -5.78
CA ASN A 258 -34.06 -1.67 -6.35
C ASN A 258 -34.16 -0.41 -5.48
N GLU A 259 -34.24 -0.58 -4.16
CA GLU A 259 -34.20 0.53 -3.19
C GLU A 259 -32.85 1.26 -3.27
N PHE A 260 -31.75 0.49 -3.24
CA PHE A 260 -30.39 1.01 -3.35
C PHE A 260 -30.16 1.83 -4.63
N LEU A 261 -30.64 1.35 -5.77
CA LEU A 261 -30.49 2.04 -7.05
C LEU A 261 -31.34 3.32 -7.12
N SER A 262 -32.52 3.32 -6.49
CA SER A 262 -33.40 4.50 -6.42
C SER A 262 -32.81 5.61 -5.54
N GLU A 263 -32.05 5.24 -4.50
CA GLU A 263 -31.29 6.20 -3.69
C GLU A 263 -30.04 6.75 -4.40
N ASN A 264 -29.47 5.98 -5.34
CA ASN A 264 -28.24 6.31 -6.05
C ASN A 264 -28.46 6.33 -7.58
N PRO A 265 -29.32 7.23 -8.10
CA PRO A 265 -29.72 7.23 -9.51
C PRO A 265 -28.56 7.53 -10.48
N ASP A 266 -27.50 8.20 -10.01
CA ASP A 266 -26.31 8.51 -10.81
C ASP A 266 -25.62 7.26 -11.37
N LEU A 267 -25.76 6.10 -10.71
CA LEU A 267 -25.23 4.82 -11.19
C LEU A 267 -25.83 4.41 -12.54
N MET A 268 -27.05 4.86 -12.89
CA MET A 268 -27.71 4.56 -14.17
C MET A 268 -27.16 5.35 -15.36
N HIS A 269 -26.24 6.29 -15.12
CA HIS A 269 -25.55 7.00 -16.16
C HIS A 269 -24.40 6.13 -16.72
N ALA A 270 -24.63 5.50 -17.88
CA ALA A 270 -23.69 4.56 -18.51
C ALA A 270 -22.37 5.21 -18.97
N ARG A 271 -22.37 6.54 -19.16
CA ARG A 271 -21.20 7.36 -19.53
C ARG A 271 -20.59 8.09 -18.33
N SER A 272 -20.77 7.56 -17.13
CA SER A 272 -20.18 8.13 -15.91
C SER A 272 -18.64 8.12 -15.89
N TRP A 273 -18.01 7.41 -16.82
CA TRP A 273 -16.56 7.39 -17.01
C TRP A 273 -16.02 8.59 -17.80
N ASP A 274 -16.82 9.30 -18.60
CA ASP A 274 -16.40 10.42 -19.47
C ASP A 274 -15.58 11.51 -18.74
N PRO A 275 -15.85 11.87 -17.47
CA PRO A 275 -15.04 12.86 -16.75
C PRO A 275 -13.65 12.36 -16.33
N TYR A 276 -13.42 11.05 -16.33
CA TYR A 276 -12.24 10.40 -15.75
C TYR A 276 -11.32 9.85 -16.84
N TYR A 277 -11.88 9.34 -17.94
CA TYR A 277 -11.14 8.71 -19.01
C TYR A 277 -11.32 9.41 -20.34
N SER A 278 -10.23 9.58 -21.09
CA SER A 278 -10.32 9.81 -22.53
C SER A 278 -10.74 8.55 -23.27
N GLU A 279 -11.39 8.71 -24.43
CA GLU A 279 -11.78 7.58 -25.28
C GLU A 279 -10.55 6.77 -25.71
N ASP A 280 -9.44 7.43 -26.02
CA ASP A 280 -8.18 6.80 -26.44
C ASP A 280 -7.61 5.85 -25.38
N VAL A 281 -7.65 6.25 -24.11
CA VAL A 281 -7.16 5.42 -23.01
C VAL A 281 -8.15 4.29 -22.72
N LEU A 282 -9.45 4.60 -22.60
CA LEU A 282 -10.45 3.62 -22.18
C LEU A 282 -10.62 2.51 -23.21
N PHE A 283 -10.66 2.83 -24.50
CA PHE A 283 -10.85 1.84 -25.58
C PHE A 283 -9.53 1.23 -26.09
N SER A 284 -8.41 1.51 -25.43
CA SER A 284 -7.13 0.86 -25.74
C SER A 284 -7.18 -0.65 -25.44
N PRO A 285 -6.42 -1.49 -26.19
CA PRO A 285 -6.32 -2.92 -25.90
C PRO A 285 -5.86 -3.22 -24.46
N ALA A 286 -4.98 -2.37 -23.92
CA ALA A 286 -4.51 -2.48 -22.54
C ALA A 286 -5.67 -2.29 -21.55
N ALA A 287 -6.51 -1.26 -21.70
CA ALA A 287 -7.65 -1.03 -20.80
C ALA A 287 -8.74 -2.11 -20.90
N LYS A 288 -8.85 -2.79 -22.05
CA LYS A 288 -9.75 -3.94 -22.22
C LYS A 288 -9.30 -5.15 -21.38
N GLY A 289 -8.00 -5.48 -21.44
CA GLY A 289 -7.43 -6.66 -20.76
C GLY A 289 -6.94 -6.44 -19.32
N SER A 290 -6.50 -5.23 -18.98
CA SER A 290 -5.97 -4.85 -17.66
C SER A 290 -6.71 -3.65 -17.05
N TRP A 291 -6.34 -3.26 -15.82
CA TRP A 291 -6.89 -2.09 -15.13
C TRP A 291 -6.01 -0.87 -15.41
N LYS A 292 -6.55 0.15 -16.09
CA LYS A 292 -5.86 1.41 -16.39
C LYS A 292 -6.32 2.53 -15.46
N LEU A 293 -5.38 3.34 -14.97
CA LEU A 293 -5.72 4.54 -14.20
C LEU A 293 -6.43 5.57 -15.09
N PRO A 294 -7.35 6.37 -14.52
CA PRO A 294 -7.90 7.54 -15.21
C PRO A 294 -6.81 8.52 -15.64
N ASP A 295 -6.96 9.09 -16.84
CA ASP A 295 -6.03 10.06 -17.41
C ASP A 295 -6.53 11.51 -17.35
N LEU A 296 -7.83 11.74 -17.16
CA LEU A 296 -8.40 13.09 -17.08
C LEU A 296 -8.52 13.58 -15.63
N GLN A 297 -9.06 12.76 -14.74
CA GLN A 297 -9.27 13.08 -13.33
C GLN A 297 -9.14 11.84 -12.46
N PRO A 298 -8.62 11.94 -11.22
CA PRO A 298 -8.55 10.80 -10.32
C PRO A 298 -9.96 10.28 -9.99
N LEU A 299 -10.07 8.97 -9.74
CA LEU A 299 -11.34 8.38 -9.30
C LEU A 299 -11.82 9.03 -7.99
N PRO A 300 -13.14 9.15 -7.79
CA PRO A 300 -13.68 9.53 -6.50
C PRO A 300 -13.17 8.57 -5.42
N GLN A 301 -12.72 9.14 -4.31
CA GLN A 301 -12.37 8.38 -3.11
C GLN A 301 -13.47 8.54 -2.07
N PHE A 302 -13.73 7.49 -1.30
CA PHE A 302 -14.68 7.59 -0.19
C PHE A 302 -14.07 8.44 0.93
N MET A 303 -14.56 9.67 1.10
CA MET A 303 -14.22 10.53 2.22
C MET A 303 -15.36 10.51 3.24
N SER A 304 -15.10 10.01 4.45
CA SER A 304 -16.12 9.96 5.50
C SER A 304 -16.54 11.38 5.91
N ARG A 305 -17.85 11.64 5.87
CA ARG A 305 -18.44 12.93 6.25
C ARG A 305 -18.30 13.22 7.75
N ARG A 306 -18.16 12.17 8.57
CA ARG A 306 -18.06 12.27 10.04
C ARG A 306 -16.74 12.89 10.52
N ALA A 307 -15.70 12.89 9.68
CA ALA A 307 -14.38 13.44 10.02
C ALA A 307 -14.37 14.99 10.13
N GLY A 308 -15.27 15.69 9.42
CA GLY A 308 -15.33 17.16 9.42
C GLY A 308 -16.28 17.78 10.45
N SER A 309 -17.34 17.06 10.83
CA SER A 309 -18.44 17.64 11.63
C SER A 309 -18.30 17.50 13.16
N GLN A 310 -17.24 16.84 13.67
CA GLN A 310 -17.00 16.73 15.12
C GLN A 310 -15.91 17.68 15.66
N GLN A 311 -15.26 18.51 14.83
CA GLN A 311 -14.32 19.53 15.30
C GLN A 311 -15.00 20.72 16.03
N LYS A 312 -16.34 20.82 16.03
CA LYS A 312 -17.08 21.92 16.68
C LYS A 312 -18.01 21.50 17.83
N ALA A 313 -18.09 20.22 18.19
CA ALA A 313 -19.13 19.74 19.12
C ALA A 313 -18.63 18.87 20.29
N THR A 314 -17.37 19.04 20.71
CA THR A 314 -16.86 18.42 21.95
C THR A 314 -15.99 19.40 22.74
N GLN A 315 -16.63 20.37 23.38
CA GLN A 315 -16.10 21.07 24.56
C GLN A 315 -17.07 21.05 25.76
N SER A 316 -18.15 20.27 25.71
CA SER A 316 -19.10 20.20 26.82
C SER A 316 -19.66 18.80 26.98
N HIS A 317 -18.84 17.86 27.46
CA HIS A 317 -19.25 16.75 28.34
C HIS A 317 -18.02 15.94 28.79
N GLU A 318 -17.14 16.57 29.57
CA GLU A 318 -16.19 15.85 30.41
C GLU A 318 -16.60 15.98 31.88
N LYS A 319 -17.35 14.97 32.34
CA LYS A 319 -17.32 14.46 33.71
C LYS A 319 -18.13 13.17 33.73
N ASN A 320 -17.48 12.11 34.18
CA ASN A 320 -17.96 10.72 34.34
C ASN A 320 -17.70 9.78 33.16
N LYS A 321 -16.47 9.27 33.08
CA LYS A 321 -16.21 7.83 32.87
C LYS A 321 -14.80 7.50 33.34
N GLY A 322 -14.73 6.57 34.29
CA GLY A 322 -13.49 6.11 34.91
C GLY A 322 -12.65 5.23 33.98
N ASP A 323 -11.38 5.15 34.35
CA ASP A 323 -10.36 4.17 33.93
C ASP A 323 -10.81 3.15 32.88
N GLN A 324 -10.55 3.48 31.62
CA GLN A 324 -10.23 2.48 30.61
C GLN A 324 -8.83 2.79 30.09
N THR A 325 -7.86 2.44 30.92
CA THR A 325 -6.48 2.22 30.50
C THR A 325 -6.49 1.28 29.30
N GLN A 326 -5.76 1.63 28.24
CA GLN A 326 -5.49 0.72 27.12
C GLN A 326 -4.87 -0.56 27.67
N ILE A 327 -5.66 -1.63 27.74
CA ILE A 327 -5.24 -2.93 28.25
C ILE A 327 -4.31 -3.56 27.22
N ALA A 328 -3.01 -3.62 27.54
CA ALA A 328 -2.08 -4.52 26.88
C ALA A 328 -2.70 -5.95 26.87
N PRO A 329 -2.82 -6.62 25.72
CA PRO A 329 -3.53 -7.90 25.64
C PRO A 329 -2.83 -8.93 26.54
N GLY A 330 -3.62 -9.64 27.34
CA GLY A 330 -3.16 -10.43 28.48
C GLY A 330 -2.09 -11.47 28.14
N ASN A 331 -0.90 -11.31 28.72
CA ASN A 331 0.22 -12.26 28.63
C ASN A 331 -0.02 -13.54 29.48
N ARG A 332 -1.09 -14.28 29.22
CA ARG A 332 -1.28 -15.62 29.79
C ARG A 332 -1.05 -16.69 28.72
N THR A 333 -0.40 -17.79 29.08
CA THR A 333 -0.08 -18.88 28.13
C THR A 333 -1.31 -19.36 27.36
N PRO A 334 -2.50 -19.59 27.98
CA PRO A 334 -3.67 -20.03 27.24
C PRO A 334 -4.16 -19.04 26.16
N GLU A 335 -4.08 -17.74 26.39
CA GLU A 335 -4.44 -16.73 25.39
C GLU A 335 -3.45 -16.71 24.22
N ILE A 336 -2.15 -16.85 24.51
CA ILE A 336 -1.09 -16.99 23.49
C ILE A 336 -1.36 -18.24 22.65
N LEU A 337 -1.69 -19.38 23.28
CA LEU A 337 -2.00 -20.63 22.58
C LEU A 337 -3.23 -20.49 21.67
N LYS A 338 -4.30 -19.83 22.13
CA LYS A 338 -5.51 -19.59 21.32
C LYS A 338 -5.22 -18.72 20.10
N ARG A 339 -4.53 -17.58 20.28
CA ARG A 339 -4.14 -16.67 19.19
C ARG A 339 -3.20 -17.35 18.21
N PHE A 340 -2.25 -18.13 18.72
CA PHE A 340 -1.34 -18.91 17.91
C PHE A 340 -2.05 -19.98 17.08
N ALA A 341 -2.91 -20.78 17.72
CA ALA A 341 -3.67 -21.82 17.02
C ALA A 341 -4.55 -21.22 15.92
N PHE A 342 -5.19 -20.07 16.17
CA PHE A 342 -5.91 -19.32 15.14
C PHE A 342 -5.00 -18.89 14.00
N ALA A 343 -3.84 -18.29 14.31
CA ALA A 343 -2.87 -17.85 13.32
C ALA A 343 -2.38 -19.02 12.45
N THR A 344 -2.01 -20.16 13.04
CA THR A 344 -1.59 -21.40 12.35
C THR A 344 -2.66 -21.89 11.38
N LEU A 345 -3.93 -21.90 11.79
CA LEU A 345 -5.04 -22.34 10.95
C LEU A 345 -5.30 -21.37 9.80
N LYS A 346 -5.24 -20.07 10.06
CA LYS A 346 -5.40 -19.03 9.04
C LYS A 346 -4.32 -19.14 7.98
N THR A 347 -3.07 -19.29 8.40
CA THR A 347 -1.92 -19.48 7.49
C THR A 347 -2.00 -20.79 6.70
N MET A 348 -2.47 -21.88 7.32
CA MET A 348 -2.69 -23.15 6.64
C MET A 348 -3.67 -22.99 5.47
N LYS A 349 -4.77 -22.27 5.69
CA LYS A 349 -5.82 -22.01 4.69
C LYS A 349 -5.39 -21.00 3.63
N LEU A 350 -4.56 -20.01 3.98
CA LEU A 350 -3.98 -19.05 3.04
C LEU A 350 -2.95 -19.73 2.11
N ALA A 351 -2.07 -20.55 2.65
CA ALA A 351 -1.03 -21.24 1.89
C ALA A 351 -1.51 -22.53 1.19
N ASN A 352 -2.77 -22.93 1.40
CA ASN A 352 -3.33 -24.19 0.92
C ASN A 352 -2.46 -25.42 1.22
N ARG A 353 -1.85 -25.47 2.42
CA ARG A 353 -0.93 -26.54 2.85
C ARG A 353 -1.64 -27.58 3.72
N ARG A 354 -1.11 -28.80 3.73
CA ARG A 354 -1.62 -29.88 4.60
C ARG A 354 -1.45 -29.51 6.08
N ARG A 355 -2.51 -29.68 6.88
CA ARG A 355 -2.56 -29.37 8.32
C ARG A 355 -1.35 -29.89 9.10
N ALA A 356 -1.02 -31.18 8.95
CA ALA A 356 0.08 -31.79 9.70
C ALA A 356 1.44 -31.14 9.41
N ALA A 357 1.69 -30.73 8.16
CA ALA A 357 2.93 -30.07 7.79
C ALA A 357 3.05 -28.70 8.48
N VAL A 358 1.99 -27.89 8.43
CA VAL A 358 1.98 -26.56 9.07
C VAL A 358 2.10 -26.68 10.59
N ILE A 359 1.43 -27.64 11.21
CA ILE A 359 1.54 -27.90 12.66
C ILE A 359 2.98 -28.28 13.04
N ASN A 360 3.58 -29.25 12.35
CA ASN A 360 4.94 -29.71 12.66
C ASN A 360 5.98 -28.60 12.51
N GLU A 361 5.77 -27.66 11.59
CA GLU A 361 6.64 -26.49 11.43
C GLU A 361 6.42 -25.42 12.50
N THR A 362 5.20 -25.31 13.03
CA THR A 362 4.81 -24.22 13.95
C THR A 362 5.02 -24.57 15.42
N MET A 363 4.87 -25.83 15.82
CA MET A 363 5.05 -26.25 17.22
C MET A 363 6.43 -25.90 17.81
N PRO A 364 7.57 -26.17 17.13
CA PRO A 364 8.88 -25.84 17.67
C PRO A 364 9.10 -24.32 17.80
N VAL A 365 8.53 -23.56 16.85
CA VAL A 365 8.57 -22.09 16.84
C VAL A 365 7.84 -21.51 18.06
N LEU A 366 6.65 -22.03 18.36
CA LEU A 366 5.89 -21.65 19.55
C LEU A 366 6.61 -22.03 20.84
N GLN A 367 7.19 -23.23 20.91
CA GLN A 367 7.96 -23.67 22.07
C GLN A 367 9.11 -22.69 22.36
N SER A 368 9.89 -22.35 21.35
CA SER A 368 10.97 -21.36 21.46
C SER A 368 10.45 -19.99 21.92
N GLN A 369 9.30 -19.55 21.40
CA GLN A 369 8.69 -18.28 21.81
C GLN A 369 8.24 -18.28 23.27
N ILE A 370 7.54 -19.32 23.72
CA ILE A 370 7.11 -19.45 25.12
C ILE A 370 8.34 -19.53 26.03
N MET A 371 9.39 -20.25 25.65
CA MET A 371 10.65 -20.29 26.41
C MET A 371 11.29 -18.90 26.53
N ARG A 372 11.38 -18.13 25.44
CA ARG A 372 11.89 -16.76 25.44
C ARG A 372 11.07 -15.82 26.31
N LEU A 373 9.74 -15.86 26.18
CA LEU A 373 8.83 -15.05 26.98
C LEU A 373 8.92 -15.37 28.47
N ARG A 374 9.09 -16.65 28.83
CA ARG A 374 9.33 -17.09 30.21
C ARG A 374 10.66 -16.55 30.74
N ALA A 375 11.74 -16.66 29.97
CA ALA A 375 13.05 -16.13 30.35
C ALA A 375 13.02 -14.61 30.56
N ALA A 376 12.39 -13.86 29.66
CA ALA A 376 12.25 -12.40 29.77
C ALA A 376 11.38 -11.97 30.97
N SER A 377 10.36 -12.76 31.31
CA SER A 377 9.51 -12.50 32.48
C SER A 377 10.29 -12.70 33.79
N LEU A 378 11.20 -13.68 33.84
CA LEU A 378 12.06 -13.92 35.00
C LEU A 378 13.10 -12.81 35.22
N THR A 379 13.67 -12.24 34.15
CA THR A 379 14.65 -11.14 34.27
C THR A 379 13.99 -9.82 34.68
N SER A 380 12.75 -9.58 34.24
CA SER A 380 11.98 -8.35 34.51
C SER A 380 11.35 -8.30 35.91
N SER A 381 11.21 -9.45 36.58
CA SER A 381 10.58 -9.59 37.91
C SER A 381 11.49 -9.21 39.09
N SER A 382 12.70 -8.72 38.82
CA SER A 382 13.66 -8.26 39.83
C SER A 382 13.35 -6.85 40.38
N SER A 383 12.35 -6.16 39.84
CA SER A 383 11.81 -4.92 40.42
C SER A 383 10.53 -5.21 41.22
N SER A 384 10.61 -5.00 42.54
CA SER A 384 9.58 -5.29 43.53
C SER A 384 8.30 -4.47 43.28
N SER A 385 7.28 -5.09 42.68
CA SER A 385 5.89 -4.66 42.80
C SER A 385 5.00 -5.90 42.92
N ALA A 386 4.38 -6.03 44.09
CA ALA A 386 3.64 -7.21 44.55
C ALA A 386 2.26 -7.35 43.89
N ASN A 387 2.22 -7.46 42.56
CA ASN A 387 1.05 -7.86 41.79
C ASN A 387 1.44 -8.95 40.78
N SER A 388 1.91 -10.09 41.28
CA SER A 388 2.23 -11.28 40.47
C SER A 388 0.96 -11.94 39.90
N THR A 389 0.52 -11.49 38.73
CA THR A 389 -0.51 -12.20 37.93
C THR A 389 -0.06 -12.51 36.50
N ARG A 390 1.22 -12.26 36.17
CA ARG A 390 1.82 -12.46 34.84
C ARG A 390 2.77 -13.66 34.80
N SER A 391 2.32 -14.81 35.32
CA SER A 391 3.07 -16.07 35.22
C SER A 391 2.82 -16.71 33.85
N ILE A 392 3.90 -16.92 33.08
CA ILE A 392 3.85 -17.65 31.81
C ILE A 392 4.17 -19.12 32.09
N ASP A 393 3.17 -19.97 31.92
CA ASP A 393 3.26 -21.42 32.11
C ASP A 393 4.22 -22.08 31.11
N ALA A 394 4.69 -23.28 31.47
CA ALA A 394 5.55 -24.07 30.60
C ALA A 394 4.83 -24.49 29.32
N TYR A 395 5.61 -24.62 28.24
CA TYR A 395 5.13 -25.17 26.98
C TYR A 395 4.62 -26.61 27.20
N SER A 396 3.46 -26.92 26.62
CA SER A 396 2.90 -28.26 26.54
C SER A 396 2.37 -28.50 25.13
N GLU A 397 2.96 -29.44 24.41
CA GLU A 397 2.50 -29.81 23.07
C GLU A 397 1.03 -30.26 23.06
N THR A 398 0.59 -30.98 24.10
CA THR A 398 -0.80 -31.43 24.24
C THR A 398 -1.78 -30.26 24.33
N GLN A 399 -1.45 -29.20 25.06
CA GLN A 399 -2.30 -28.01 25.13
C GLN A 399 -2.39 -27.31 23.77
N VAL A 400 -1.29 -27.27 23.01
CA VAL A 400 -1.30 -26.65 21.69
C VAL A 400 -2.15 -27.47 20.72
N SER A 401 -1.95 -28.78 20.68
CA SER A 401 -2.74 -29.70 19.85
C SER A 401 -4.22 -29.65 20.18
N PHE A 402 -4.58 -29.54 21.46
CA PHE A 402 -5.95 -29.30 21.91
C PHE A 402 -6.54 -28.04 21.25
N TRP A 403 -5.88 -26.89 21.40
CA TRP A 403 -6.39 -25.63 20.86
C TRP A 403 -6.46 -25.64 19.33
N VAL A 404 -5.46 -26.19 18.64
CA VAL A 404 -5.48 -26.33 17.18
C VAL A 404 -6.65 -27.20 16.74
N GLN A 405 -6.93 -28.31 17.42
CA GLN A 405 -8.07 -29.18 17.08
C GLN A 405 -9.41 -28.51 17.35
N MET A 406 -9.57 -27.87 18.51
CA MET A 406 -10.81 -27.20 18.87
C MET A 406 -11.13 -26.02 17.95
N LEU A 407 -10.14 -25.18 17.64
CA LEU A 407 -10.34 -24.05 16.74
C LEU A 407 -10.57 -24.53 15.30
N HIS A 408 -9.91 -25.60 14.85
CA HIS A 408 -10.17 -26.18 13.55
C HIS A 408 -11.62 -26.67 13.45
N ALA A 409 -12.11 -27.42 14.44
CA ALA A 409 -13.50 -27.87 14.49
C ALA A 409 -14.48 -26.69 14.54
N ALA A 410 -14.12 -25.59 15.21
CA ALA A 410 -14.93 -24.38 15.26
C ALA A 410 -15.02 -23.71 13.87
N ILE A 411 -13.89 -23.52 13.20
CA ILE A 411 -13.83 -22.92 11.88
C ILE A 411 -14.62 -23.75 10.84
N GLU A 412 -14.50 -25.08 10.88
CA GLU A 412 -15.26 -25.97 9.98
C GLU A 412 -16.76 -26.02 10.31
N SER A 413 -17.19 -25.59 11.49
CA SER A 413 -18.60 -25.49 11.87
C SER A 413 -19.30 -24.21 11.38
N VAL A 414 -18.54 -23.24 10.85
CA VAL A 414 -19.10 -21.99 10.32
C VAL A 414 -19.86 -22.28 9.02
N PRO A 415 -21.13 -21.87 8.89
CA PRO A 415 -21.92 -22.12 7.68
C PRO A 415 -21.28 -21.48 6.44
N MET A 416 -21.14 -22.24 5.35
CA MET A 416 -20.60 -21.71 4.08
C MET A 416 -21.41 -20.53 3.54
N SER A 417 -22.72 -20.50 3.83
CA SER A 417 -23.63 -19.41 3.43
C SER A 417 -23.36 -18.07 4.13
N SER A 418 -22.51 -18.04 5.16
CA SER A 418 -22.20 -16.81 5.91
C SER A 418 -21.25 -15.86 5.18
N GLY A 419 -20.52 -16.33 4.16
CA GLY A 419 -19.44 -15.57 3.51
C GLY A 419 -18.22 -15.33 4.40
N LEU A 420 -18.23 -15.81 5.65
CA LEU A 420 -17.11 -15.72 6.57
C LEU A 420 -16.08 -16.80 6.23
N ASP A 421 -14.90 -16.36 5.78
CA ASP A 421 -13.72 -17.20 5.63
C ASP A 421 -12.69 -16.84 6.72
N ILE A 422 -12.01 -17.84 7.28
CA ILE A 422 -10.87 -17.65 8.19
C ILE A 422 -9.80 -16.73 7.58
N ARG A 423 -9.68 -16.70 6.25
CA ARG A 423 -8.78 -15.77 5.53
C ARG A 423 -9.11 -14.30 5.83
N SER A 424 -10.40 -13.95 5.87
CA SER A 424 -10.89 -12.60 6.16
C SER A 424 -11.12 -12.31 7.65
N LEU A 425 -11.32 -13.34 8.47
CA LEU A 425 -11.61 -13.19 9.89
C LEU A 425 -10.37 -12.73 10.67
N ASN A 426 -10.60 -11.86 11.66
CA ASN A 426 -9.65 -11.58 12.73
C ASN A 426 -10.01 -12.37 13.99
N PHE A 427 -9.07 -12.45 14.93
CA PHE A 427 -9.26 -13.23 16.15
C PHE A 427 -10.44 -12.73 17.02
N GLU A 428 -10.70 -11.42 17.03
CA GLU A 428 -11.81 -10.85 17.81
C GLU A 428 -13.18 -11.21 17.22
N SER A 429 -13.30 -11.22 15.89
CA SER A 429 -14.51 -11.67 15.20
C SER A 429 -14.74 -13.17 15.40
N PHE A 430 -13.66 -13.95 15.43
CA PHE A 430 -13.72 -15.36 15.80
C PHE A 430 -14.19 -15.57 17.24
N ARG A 431 -13.84 -14.68 18.18
CA ARG A 431 -14.35 -14.72 19.57
C ARG A 431 -15.85 -14.50 19.67
N ILE A 432 -16.42 -13.68 18.80
CA ILE A 432 -17.87 -13.43 18.74
C ILE A 432 -18.62 -14.68 18.24
N LEU A 433 -18.03 -15.45 17.32
CA LEU A 433 -18.63 -16.69 16.82
C LEU A 433 -18.71 -17.77 17.91
N PHE A 434 -17.65 -17.91 18.71
CA PHE A 434 -17.50 -18.98 19.70
C PHE A 434 -17.21 -18.45 21.12
N PRO A 435 -18.15 -17.71 21.74
CA PRO A 435 -17.96 -17.08 23.05
C PRO A 435 -17.87 -18.09 24.20
N GLU A 436 -18.22 -19.35 24.00
CA GLU A 436 -18.11 -20.39 25.03
C GLU A 436 -16.75 -21.10 24.99
N LEU A 437 -16.05 -21.05 23.85
CA LEU A 437 -14.79 -21.77 23.64
C LEU A 437 -13.57 -21.02 24.18
N LEU A 438 -13.60 -19.68 24.12
CA LEU A 438 -12.41 -18.84 24.29
C LEU A 438 -12.26 -18.13 25.65
N PRO A 439 -13.32 -17.80 26.41
CA PRO A 439 -13.16 -17.17 27.73
C PRO A 439 -12.63 -18.09 28.81
N ALA A 440 -12.88 -19.40 28.73
CA ALA A 440 -12.34 -20.35 29.69
C ALA A 440 -10.88 -20.69 29.34
N ASP A 441 -9.93 -20.25 30.17
CA ASP A 441 -8.51 -20.62 30.04
C ASP A 441 -8.26 -22.12 30.31
N ASP A 442 -9.24 -22.78 30.93
CA ASP A 442 -9.13 -24.11 31.52
C ASP A 442 -10.09 -25.16 30.92
N ILE A 443 -10.77 -24.88 29.81
CA ILE A 443 -11.71 -25.83 29.18
C ILE A 443 -11.06 -27.19 28.88
N TRP A 444 -9.78 -27.18 28.53
CA TRP A 444 -9.00 -28.40 28.30
C TRP A 444 -8.85 -29.28 29.55
N LYS A 445 -8.93 -28.73 30.78
CA LYS A 445 -8.92 -29.50 32.03
C LYS A 445 -10.15 -30.41 32.19
N GLN A 446 -11.22 -30.18 31.42
CA GLN A 446 -12.38 -31.09 31.37
C GLN A 446 -12.10 -32.36 30.55
N HIS A 447 -11.04 -32.33 29.72
CA HIS A 447 -10.66 -33.40 28.82
C HIS A 447 -9.41 -34.17 29.29
N TYR A 448 -8.54 -33.51 30.06
CA TYR A 448 -7.27 -34.06 30.51
C TYR A 448 -7.10 -34.01 32.03
N THR A 449 -6.65 -35.10 32.65
CA THR A 449 -6.20 -35.08 34.06
C THR A 449 -4.87 -34.34 34.21
N GLU A 450 -4.65 -33.75 35.39
CA GLU A 450 -3.39 -33.07 35.72
C GLU A 450 -2.15 -33.94 35.59
N LYS A 451 -2.28 -35.19 36.02
CA LYS A 451 -1.24 -36.19 35.89
C LYS A 451 -0.82 -36.40 34.43
N LEU A 452 -1.76 -36.36 33.49
CA LEU A 452 -1.50 -36.63 32.09
C LEU A 452 -0.89 -35.41 31.37
N TRP A 453 -1.47 -34.22 31.50
CA TRP A 453 -0.98 -33.04 30.76
C TRP A 453 0.31 -32.46 31.32
N ALA A 454 0.52 -32.53 32.64
CA ALA A 454 1.73 -32.02 33.29
C ALA A 454 2.90 -33.01 33.18
N SER A 455 2.65 -34.26 32.75
CA SER A 455 3.67 -35.26 32.55
C SER A 455 4.72 -34.83 31.53
N ILE A 456 5.92 -35.42 31.62
CA ILE A 456 6.97 -35.23 30.61
C ILE A 456 6.41 -35.57 29.23
N GLU A 457 5.66 -36.66 29.14
CA GLU A 457 5.03 -37.13 27.92
C GLU A 457 4.05 -36.12 27.32
N GLY A 458 3.12 -35.59 28.11
CA GLY A 458 2.14 -34.59 27.64
C GLY A 458 2.77 -33.24 27.27
N ARG A 459 4.00 -32.97 27.72
CA ARG A 459 4.77 -31.80 27.32
C ARG A 459 5.55 -31.99 26.02
N THR A 460 6.03 -33.20 25.76
CA THR A 460 6.92 -33.52 24.62
C THR A 460 6.23 -34.21 23.45
N ARG A 461 5.00 -34.71 23.64
CA ARG A 461 4.18 -35.27 22.58
C ARG A 461 2.70 -35.01 22.83
N THR A 462 1.94 -34.99 21.74
CA THR A 462 0.48 -34.95 21.80
C THR A 462 -0.07 -36.26 22.37
N VAL A 463 -0.75 -36.19 23.53
CA VAL A 463 -1.47 -37.32 24.13
C VAL A 463 -2.98 -37.18 23.98
N LEU A 464 -3.69 -38.31 23.92
CA LEU A 464 -5.15 -38.33 23.81
C LEU A 464 -5.80 -37.97 25.16
N PRO A 465 -7.00 -37.35 25.15
CA PRO A 465 -7.76 -37.07 26.37
C PRO A 465 -8.09 -38.35 27.15
N ASP A 466 -7.97 -38.29 28.47
CA ASP A 466 -8.29 -39.39 29.39
C ASP A 466 -9.63 -39.22 30.13
N LEU A 467 -10.17 -38.00 30.20
CA LEU A 467 -11.47 -37.73 30.83
C LEU A 467 -12.62 -37.78 29.82
N LYS A 468 -12.48 -37.05 28.72
CA LYS A 468 -13.54 -36.90 27.71
C LYS A 468 -12.93 -36.76 26.32
N PRO A 469 -13.39 -37.51 25.31
CA PRO A 469 -12.90 -37.35 23.94
C PRO A 469 -13.17 -35.94 23.41
N LEU A 470 -12.30 -35.46 22.52
CA LEU A 470 -12.48 -34.15 21.89
C LEU A 470 -13.64 -34.20 20.88
N PRO A 471 -14.50 -33.17 20.83
CA PRO A 471 -15.55 -33.10 19.83
C PRO A 471 -14.93 -32.91 18.43
N ASN A 472 -15.31 -33.78 17.49
CA ASN A 472 -14.90 -33.64 16.08
C ASN A 472 -15.75 -32.61 15.32
N VAL A 473 -16.97 -32.35 15.80
CA VAL A 473 -17.91 -31.39 15.23
C VAL A 473 -18.38 -30.50 16.37
N LEU A 474 -18.19 -29.19 16.23
CA LEU A 474 -18.76 -28.20 17.14
C LEU A 474 -20.12 -27.74 16.60
N GLN A 475 -20.98 -27.29 17.51
CA GLN A 475 -22.27 -26.72 17.13
C GLN A 475 -22.03 -25.45 16.30
N ALA A 476 -22.68 -25.39 15.14
CA ALA A 476 -22.60 -24.22 14.28
C ALA A 476 -23.06 -22.96 15.04
N PRO A 477 -22.38 -21.80 14.85
CA PRO A 477 -22.79 -20.55 15.47
C PRO A 477 -24.19 -20.15 15.01
N SER A 478 -24.98 -19.54 15.91
CA SER A 478 -26.31 -19.04 15.56
C SER A 478 -26.21 -17.92 14.51
N GLN A 479 -27.26 -17.76 13.71
CA GLN A 479 -27.30 -16.72 12.67
C GLN A 479 -27.07 -15.31 13.24
N SER A 480 -27.55 -15.03 14.45
CA SER A 480 -27.29 -13.76 15.15
C SER A 480 -25.80 -13.56 15.46
N ARG A 481 -25.10 -14.61 15.91
CA ARG A 481 -23.64 -14.54 16.16
C ARG A 481 -22.86 -14.37 14.86
N VAL A 482 -23.28 -15.06 13.78
CA VAL A 482 -22.70 -14.88 12.44
C VAL A 482 -22.85 -13.41 11.99
N GLN A 483 -24.05 -12.84 12.12
CA GLN A 483 -24.28 -11.43 11.77
C GLN A 483 -23.45 -10.46 12.63
N GLN A 484 -23.31 -10.71 13.93
CA GLN A 484 -22.44 -9.91 14.80
C GLN A 484 -20.95 -10.01 14.42
N ALA A 485 -20.48 -11.21 14.07
CA ALA A 485 -19.10 -11.42 13.64
C ALA A 485 -18.82 -10.79 12.27
N VAL A 486 -19.77 -10.86 11.33
CA VAL A 486 -19.72 -10.13 10.05
C VAL A 486 -19.67 -8.63 10.34
N ALA A 487 -20.56 -8.10 11.17
CA ALA A 487 -20.58 -6.69 11.55
C ALA A 487 -19.25 -6.27 12.19
N SER A 488 -18.70 -7.05 13.12
CA SER A 488 -17.41 -6.78 13.76
C SER A 488 -16.24 -6.81 12.77
N THR A 489 -16.25 -7.75 11.81
CA THR A 489 -15.22 -7.82 10.76
C THR A 489 -15.31 -6.59 9.86
N LEU A 490 -16.52 -6.21 9.45
CA LEU A 490 -16.77 -5.02 8.66
C LEU A 490 -16.43 -3.74 9.43
N ASP A 491 -16.73 -3.65 10.73
CA ASP A 491 -16.35 -2.53 11.58
C ASP A 491 -14.83 -2.42 11.70
N GLY A 492 -14.12 -3.53 11.88
CA GLY A 492 -12.66 -3.53 11.88
C GLY A 492 -12.06 -3.10 10.53
N LYS A 493 -12.70 -3.50 9.43
CA LYS A 493 -12.31 -3.14 8.06
C LYS A 493 -12.59 -1.68 7.72
N TYR A 494 -13.74 -1.19 8.18
CA TYR A 494 -14.30 0.12 7.84
C TYR A 494 -14.38 1.05 9.05
N SER A 495 -13.47 0.90 10.01
CA SER A 495 -13.49 1.67 11.25
C SER A 495 -13.20 3.15 10.97
N TYR A 496 -14.00 4.02 11.58
CA TYR A 496 -13.94 5.48 11.42
C TYR A 496 -13.37 6.22 12.64
N TYR A 497 -13.05 5.53 13.75
CA TYR A 497 -12.66 6.20 14.99
C TYR A 497 -11.16 6.47 15.08
N LYS A 498 -10.84 7.75 15.31
CA LYS A 498 -9.53 8.28 15.68
C LYS A 498 -9.16 7.77 17.07
N SER A 499 -8.07 7.01 17.20
CA SER A 499 -7.42 6.81 18.50
C SER A 499 -6.62 8.08 18.87
N ASP A 500 -6.68 8.47 20.13
CA ASP A 500 -6.14 9.71 20.68
C ASP A 500 -4.69 10.06 20.28
N THR A 501 -4.44 11.37 20.28
CA THR A 501 -3.30 12.11 19.73
C THR A 501 -1.95 11.94 20.46
N SER A 502 -1.53 10.71 20.78
CA SER A 502 -0.21 10.46 21.38
C SER A 502 0.63 9.38 20.71
N SER A 503 0.25 8.90 19.52
CA SER A 503 1.12 8.04 18.70
C SER A 503 0.88 8.24 17.20
N PRO A 504 1.94 8.34 16.35
CA PRO A 504 1.83 8.66 14.93
C PRO A 504 1.31 7.50 14.06
N SER A 505 0.67 6.48 14.63
CA SER A 505 0.12 5.34 13.90
C SER A 505 -1.38 5.21 14.14
N SER A 506 -2.18 5.98 13.41
CA SER A 506 -3.63 5.78 13.32
C SER A 506 -3.93 4.45 12.60
N PRO A 507 -4.90 3.63 13.08
CA PRO A 507 -5.42 2.53 12.27
C PRO A 507 -6.40 3.14 11.25
N SER A 508 -5.90 3.39 10.04
CA SER A 508 -6.71 3.82 8.89
C SER A 508 -7.57 2.65 8.39
N LEU A 509 -8.59 2.96 7.56
CA LEU A 509 -9.31 2.03 6.67
C LEU A 509 -8.40 1.04 5.92
N TYR A 510 -7.11 1.36 5.84
CA TYR A 510 -6.07 0.66 5.08
C TYR A 510 -5.17 -0.23 5.94
N SER A 511 -5.43 -0.29 7.26
CA SER A 511 -4.83 -1.27 8.18
C SER A 511 -5.56 -2.62 8.18
N HIS A 512 -6.63 -2.76 7.39
CA HIS A 512 -7.34 -4.03 7.24
C HIS A 512 -6.42 -5.11 6.65
N GLY A 513 -6.50 -6.33 7.21
CA GLY A 513 -5.60 -7.43 6.84
C GLY A 513 -4.20 -7.33 7.44
N ARG A 514 -3.92 -6.31 8.28
CA ARG A 514 -2.66 -6.25 9.04
C ARG A 514 -2.58 -7.46 9.98
N PRO A 515 -1.55 -8.31 9.86
CA PRO A 515 -1.44 -9.49 10.70
C PRO A 515 -1.22 -9.08 12.16
N GLY A 516 -1.78 -9.89 13.07
CA GLY A 516 -1.49 -9.77 14.50
C GLY A 516 -0.02 -10.01 14.83
N ALA A 517 0.39 -9.76 16.07
CA ALA A 517 1.78 -9.95 16.49
C ALA A 517 2.21 -11.43 16.34
N GLU A 518 1.33 -12.36 16.70
CA GLU A 518 1.56 -13.81 16.58
C GLU A 518 1.62 -14.26 15.11
N GLU A 519 0.77 -13.69 14.25
CA GLU A 519 0.80 -13.96 12.81
C GLU A 519 2.10 -13.45 12.16
N LEU A 520 2.54 -12.23 12.51
CA LEU A 520 3.82 -11.68 12.03
C LEU A 520 5.01 -12.52 12.52
N PHE A 521 4.97 -12.95 13.79
CA PHE A 521 6.00 -13.80 14.36
C PHE A 521 6.13 -15.13 13.62
N LEU A 522 5.01 -15.80 13.33
CA LEU A 522 4.99 -17.03 12.53
C LEU A 522 5.55 -16.80 11.12
N LYS A 523 5.10 -15.73 10.45
CA LYS A 523 5.62 -15.37 9.12
C LYS A 523 7.13 -15.13 9.12
N MET A 524 7.66 -14.49 10.16
CA MET A 524 9.10 -14.26 10.31
C MET A 524 9.88 -15.56 10.50
N CYS A 525 9.41 -16.47 11.37
CA CYS A 525 10.10 -17.75 11.57
C CYS A 525 10.09 -18.63 10.32
N TRP A 526 9.01 -18.62 9.54
CA TRP A 526 8.99 -19.31 8.25
C TRP A 526 9.86 -18.65 7.20
N ALA A 527 9.92 -17.33 7.17
CA ALA A 527 10.82 -16.62 6.28
C ALA A 527 12.29 -17.00 6.55
N ALA A 528 12.68 -17.12 7.83
CA ALA A 528 14.01 -17.58 8.21
C ALA A 528 14.26 -19.05 7.79
N LYS A 529 13.28 -19.92 7.99
CA LYS A 529 13.34 -21.33 7.56
C LYS A 529 13.49 -21.44 6.04
N GLU A 530 12.67 -20.72 5.29
CA GLU A 530 12.68 -20.72 3.82
C GLU A 530 14.05 -20.31 3.27
N VAL A 531 14.67 -19.29 3.87
CA VAL A 531 16.03 -18.88 3.52
C VAL A 531 17.08 -19.91 3.94
N GLY A 532 16.92 -20.57 5.09
CA GLY A 532 17.84 -21.63 5.53
C GLY A 532 17.76 -22.92 4.70
N GLU A 533 16.62 -23.20 4.08
CA GLU A 533 16.40 -24.33 3.17
C GLU A 533 16.69 -23.99 1.70
N TYR A 534 16.99 -22.72 1.40
CA TYR A 534 17.30 -22.27 0.06
C TYR A 534 18.65 -22.83 -0.40
N VAL A 535 18.61 -23.90 -1.19
CA VAL A 535 19.76 -24.41 -1.96
C VAL A 535 19.75 -23.68 -3.29
N ASP A 536 20.86 -23.04 -3.65
CA ASP A 536 21.03 -22.13 -4.80
C ASP A 536 20.41 -22.69 -6.10
N SER A 537 19.11 -22.48 -6.25
CA SER A 537 18.39 -22.76 -7.48
C SER A 537 18.71 -21.60 -8.39
N ASN A 538 19.40 -21.86 -9.50
CA ASN A 538 19.80 -20.93 -10.57
C ASN A 538 18.65 -20.10 -11.20
N SER A 539 17.49 -19.96 -10.54
CA SER A 539 16.42 -19.06 -10.92
C SER A 539 16.85 -17.62 -10.65
N PRO A 540 16.91 -16.77 -11.68
CA PRO A 540 17.20 -15.35 -11.50
C PRO A 540 16.05 -14.61 -10.79
N ILE A 541 14.88 -15.23 -10.62
CA ILE A 541 13.65 -14.61 -10.09
C ILE A 541 13.34 -15.15 -8.69
N PRO A 542 13.17 -14.27 -7.68
CA PRO A 542 12.63 -14.65 -6.39
C PRO A 542 11.23 -15.24 -6.54
N SER A 543 11.05 -16.48 -6.10
CA SER A 543 9.78 -17.20 -6.17
C SER A 543 8.76 -16.73 -5.12
N THR A 544 9.21 -16.03 -4.07
CA THR A 544 8.38 -15.58 -2.95
C THR A 544 8.73 -14.16 -2.52
N HIS A 545 7.80 -13.52 -1.80
CA HIS A 545 7.99 -12.22 -1.14
C HIS A 545 9.21 -12.19 -0.22
N VAL A 546 9.42 -13.26 0.55
CA VAL A 546 10.58 -13.39 1.45
C VAL A 546 11.87 -13.40 0.65
N MET A 547 11.91 -14.16 -0.45
CA MET A 547 13.12 -14.30 -1.24
C MET A 547 13.48 -12.99 -1.97
N LEU A 548 12.48 -12.15 -2.31
CA LEU A 548 12.71 -10.79 -2.78
C LEU A 548 13.40 -9.94 -1.70
N ILE A 549 12.90 -9.96 -0.47
CA ILE A 549 13.50 -9.22 0.65
C ILE A 549 14.92 -9.72 0.92
N TYR A 550 15.13 -11.05 0.95
CA TYR A 550 16.44 -11.66 1.18
C TYR A 550 17.45 -11.25 0.11
N ARG A 551 17.05 -11.20 -1.16
CA ARG A 551 17.89 -10.74 -2.26
C ARG A 551 18.29 -9.27 -2.11
N ILE A 552 17.32 -8.38 -1.81
CA ILE A 552 17.59 -6.95 -1.59
C ILE A 552 18.53 -6.78 -0.40
N PHE A 553 18.27 -7.50 0.70
CA PHE A 553 19.11 -7.53 1.89
C PHE A 553 20.56 -7.95 1.58
N ASN A 554 20.77 -9.06 0.88
CA ASN A 554 22.11 -9.55 0.54
C ASN A 554 22.88 -8.57 -0.35
N ARG A 555 22.21 -7.92 -1.32
CA ARG A 555 22.85 -6.91 -2.17
C ARG A 555 23.34 -5.72 -1.37
N MET A 556 22.58 -5.28 -0.37
CA MET A 556 23.03 -4.22 0.54
C MET A 556 24.15 -4.70 1.47
N LEU A 557 24.08 -5.95 1.93
CA LEU A 557 25.11 -6.55 2.77
C LEU A 557 26.46 -6.70 2.06
N ASP A 558 26.45 -6.93 0.74
CA ASP A 558 27.65 -7.06 -0.10
C ASP A 558 28.25 -5.70 -0.52
N THR A 559 27.55 -4.59 -0.22
CA THR A 559 27.95 -3.26 -0.68
C THR A 559 29.19 -2.79 0.07
N LYS A 560 30.30 -2.60 -0.64
CA LYS A 560 31.52 -2.04 -0.05
C LYS A 560 31.30 -0.58 0.35
N ILE A 561 31.16 -0.33 1.64
CA ILE A 561 31.12 1.03 2.20
C ILE A 561 32.55 1.57 2.23
N GLN A 562 32.86 2.54 1.38
CA GLN A 562 34.16 3.24 1.39
C GLN A 562 34.20 4.18 2.60
N HIS A 563 35.03 3.88 3.60
CA HIS A 563 35.34 4.81 4.69
C HIS A 563 36.24 5.93 4.14
N GLY A 564 35.81 7.18 4.32
CA GLY A 564 36.55 8.38 3.94
C GLY A 564 37.05 9.10 5.18
N SER A 565 38.11 9.92 5.06
CA SER A 565 38.64 10.67 6.21
C SER A 565 37.71 11.79 6.72
N ASP A 566 36.59 12.07 6.04
CA ASP A 566 35.62 13.13 6.37
C ASP A 566 34.27 12.55 6.81
N ASP A 567 33.97 12.70 8.10
CA ASP A 567 32.79 12.13 8.79
C ASP A 567 31.45 12.63 8.19
N ASN A 568 31.38 13.90 7.77
CA ASN A 568 30.19 14.48 7.13
C ASN A 568 29.95 14.01 5.67
N GLY A 569 31.00 13.56 4.97
CA GLY A 569 30.90 13.05 3.60
C GLY A 569 30.60 11.55 3.53
N GLU A 570 30.97 10.82 4.58
CA GLU A 570 30.89 9.37 4.65
C GLU A 570 29.44 8.85 4.71
N GLY A 571 28.59 9.45 5.55
CA GLY A 571 27.18 9.06 5.66
C GLY A 571 26.41 9.22 4.34
N ARG A 572 26.71 10.29 3.58
CA ARG A 572 26.12 10.53 2.26
C ARG A 572 26.61 9.54 1.21
N ARG A 573 27.92 9.24 1.16
CA ARG A 573 28.47 8.24 0.21
C ARG A 573 27.94 6.85 0.50
N ARG A 574 27.92 6.43 1.77
CA ARG A 574 27.34 5.16 2.23
C ARG A 574 25.89 5.01 1.75
N THR A 575 25.09 6.04 1.95
CA THR A 575 23.69 6.08 1.50
C THR A 575 23.55 5.88 0.00
N VAL A 576 24.36 6.61 -0.79
CA VAL A 576 24.30 6.53 -2.25
C VAL A 576 24.65 5.12 -2.74
N SER A 577 25.70 4.51 -2.17
CA SER A 577 26.09 3.14 -2.52
C SER A 577 25.01 2.12 -2.15
N LEU A 578 24.43 2.21 -0.95
CA LEU A 578 23.35 1.31 -0.51
C LEU A 578 22.08 1.50 -1.35
N SER A 579 21.77 2.74 -1.73
CA SER A 579 20.65 3.04 -2.62
C SER A 579 20.86 2.42 -4.00
N SER A 580 22.07 2.56 -4.58
CA SER A 580 22.42 1.92 -5.85
C SER A 580 22.27 0.40 -5.76
N ALA A 581 22.81 -0.22 -4.70
CA ALA A 581 22.72 -1.66 -4.51
C ALA A 581 21.28 -2.16 -4.33
N ALA A 582 20.44 -1.41 -3.61
CA ALA A 582 19.02 -1.73 -3.46
C ALA A 582 18.26 -1.60 -4.80
N TRP A 583 18.65 -0.68 -5.68
CA TRP A 583 18.11 -0.56 -7.04
C TRP A 583 18.58 -1.69 -7.96
N ASP A 584 19.87 -2.01 -7.93
CA ASP A 584 20.45 -3.12 -8.69
C ASP A 584 19.83 -4.47 -8.28
N ALA A 585 19.45 -4.60 -7.00
CA ALA A 585 18.80 -5.79 -6.50
C ALA A 585 17.45 -6.05 -7.16
N VAL A 586 16.75 -5.02 -7.63
CA VAL A 586 15.39 -5.10 -8.19
C VAL A 586 15.32 -4.77 -9.68
N SER A 587 16.42 -4.32 -10.30
CA SER A 587 16.48 -3.93 -11.72
C SER A 587 16.17 -5.08 -12.69
N PHE A 588 16.43 -6.32 -12.29
CA PHE A 588 16.08 -7.53 -13.08
C PHE A 588 14.55 -7.70 -13.25
N LEU A 589 13.74 -7.15 -12.35
CA LEU A 589 12.27 -7.15 -12.48
C LEU A 589 11.80 -6.25 -13.62
N HIS A 590 12.64 -5.32 -14.07
CA HIS A 590 12.37 -4.43 -15.20
C HIS A 590 12.87 -5.02 -16.53
N GLN A 591 14.07 -5.61 -16.56
CA GLN A 591 14.72 -6.11 -17.79
C GLN A 591 14.03 -7.29 -18.49
N GLN A 592 13.07 -7.96 -17.84
CA GLN A 592 12.30 -9.05 -18.46
C GLN A 592 11.14 -8.59 -19.36
N GLN A 593 10.80 -7.30 -19.37
CA GLN A 593 9.73 -6.77 -20.25
C GLN A 593 10.14 -6.76 -21.73
N ASP A 594 11.41 -6.47 -22.04
CA ASP A 594 11.88 -6.33 -23.43
C ASP A 594 12.10 -7.68 -24.14
N HIS A 595 12.38 -8.77 -23.40
CA HIS A 595 12.71 -10.07 -24.00
C HIS A 595 11.53 -11.03 -24.17
N GLN A 596 10.35 -10.71 -23.61
CA GLN A 596 9.16 -11.56 -23.72
C GLN A 596 8.15 -11.08 -24.78
N GLN A 597 8.35 -9.90 -25.36
CA GLN A 597 7.48 -9.39 -26.42
C GLN A 597 7.73 -10.07 -27.79
N GLU A 598 8.86 -10.76 -27.95
CA GLU A 598 9.23 -11.44 -29.20
C GLU A 598 8.79 -12.92 -29.26
N HIS A 599 8.49 -13.58 -28.13
CA HIS A 599 8.15 -15.01 -28.12
C HIS A 599 7.08 -15.37 -27.08
N GLN A 600 5.84 -15.57 -27.56
CA GLN A 600 4.83 -16.58 -27.20
C GLN A 600 3.40 -16.05 -27.02
N GLU A 601 2.58 -16.25 -28.05
CA GLU A 601 1.19 -16.65 -27.91
C GLU A 601 1.17 -18.09 -27.34
N GLU A 602 0.83 -18.28 -26.06
CA GLU A 602 -0.01 -19.39 -25.56
C GLU A 602 -0.03 -19.45 -24.02
N HIS A 603 -1.26 -19.41 -23.50
CA HIS A 603 -1.76 -19.87 -22.19
C HIS A 603 -0.75 -20.20 -21.09
N HIS A 604 -0.51 -19.27 -20.14
CA HIS A 604 -0.58 -19.46 -18.68
C HIS A 604 -0.33 -18.09 -17.97
N PRO A 605 -1.11 -17.69 -16.94
CA PRO A 605 -0.90 -16.42 -16.26
C PRO A 605 0.28 -16.53 -15.28
N GLN A 606 1.50 -16.35 -15.78
CA GLN A 606 2.66 -16.10 -14.92
C GLN A 606 2.59 -14.65 -14.41
N THR A 607 2.78 -14.49 -13.10
CA THR A 607 2.71 -13.23 -12.35
C THR A 607 3.77 -12.25 -12.84
N GLN A 608 3.48 -11.50 -13.89
CA GLN A 608 4.30 -10.37 -14.35
C GLN A 608 4.37 -9.33 -13.22
N GLN A 609 5.56 -9.10 -12.68
CA GLN A 609 5.74 -8.31 -11.45
C GLN A 609 5.71 -6.80 -11.71
N ASN A 610 5.10 -6.04 -10.78
CA ASN A 610 4.86 -4.60 -10.93
C ASN A 610 6.13 -3.76 -10.67
N PHE A 611 6.48 -2.85 -11.60
CA PHE A 611 7.62 -1.94 -11.44
C PHE A 611 7.52 -1.08 -10.18
N THR A 612 6.35 -0.49 -9.90
CA THR A 612 6.10 0.27 -8.67
C THR A 612 6.34 -0.57 -7.42
N ALA A 613 6.00 -1.87 -7.44
CA ALA A 613 6.24 -2.76 -6.31
C ALA A 613 7.73 -3.00 -6.07
N ALA A 614 8.52 -3.17 -7.14
CA ALA A 614 9.97 -3.28 -7.07
C ALA A 614 10.59 -2.04 -6.41
N VAL A 615 10.20 -0.84 -6.85
CA VAL A 615 10.65 0.44 -6.25
C VAL A 615 10.27 0.53 -4.77
N PHE A 616 9.02 0.19 -4.45
CA PHE A 616 8.51 0.24 -3.09
C PHE A 616 9.32 -0.66 -2.16
N TRP A 617 9.49 -1.94 -2.49
CA TRP A 617 10.21 -2.88 -1.63
C TRP A 617 11.69 -2.54 -1.51
N SER A 618 12.33 -2.10 -2.59
CA SER A 618 13.70 -1.59 -2.56
C SER A 618 13.86 -0.47 -1.52
N ARG A 619 12.97 0.53 -1.52
CA ARG A 619 12.99 1.65 -0.57
C ARG A 619 12.70 1.24 0.87
N ILE A 620 11.70 0.38 1.08
CA ILE A 620 11.29 -0.05 2.44
C ILE A 620 12.37 -0.91 3.09
N VAL A 621 12.97 -1.84 2.35
CA VAL A 621 14.03 -2.71 2.86
C VAL A 621 15.31 -1.91 3.09
N LEU A 622 15.67 -0.99 2.18
CA LEU A 622 16.80 -0.07 2.36
C LEU A 622 16.67 0.74 3.65
N ARG A 623 15.50 1.32 3.90
CA ARG A 623 15.26 2.09 5.12
C ARG A 623 15.44 1.23 6.37
N ALA A 624 14.78 0.07 6.42
CA ALA A 624 14.87 -0.84 7.55
C ALA A 624 16.33 -1.28 7.80
N PHE A 625 17.09 -1.52 6.72
CA PHE A 625 18.50 -1.88 6.80
C PHE A 625 19.33 -0.76 7.42
N ILE A 626 19.18 0.48 6.94
CA ILE A 626 19.91 1.63 7.50
C ILE A 626 19.55 1.86 8.97
N GLU A 627 18.27 1.83 9.33
CA GLU A 627 17.83 2.01 10.72
C GLU A 627 18.42 0.92 11.64
N THR A 628 18.48 -0.31 11.16
CA THR A 628 19.07 -1.45 11.88
C THR A 628 20.58 -1.26 12.04
N ASP A 629 21.26 -0.87 10.97
CA ASP A 629 22.72 -0.73 10.90
C ASP A 629 23.24 0.52 11.65
N SER A 630 22.40 1.56 11.79
CA SER A 630 22.65 2.70 12.68
C SER A 630 22.49 2.33 14.15
N SER A 631 21.54 1.45 14.49
CA SER A 631 21.25 1.05 15.87
C SER A 631 22.20 -0.04 16.38
N SER A 632 22.66 -0.91 15.49
CA SER A 632 23.66 -1.95 15.76
C SER A 632 24.58 -2.01 14.55
N PRO A 633 25.92 -1.98 14.69
CA PRO A 633 26.83 -1.95 13.55
C PRO A 633 26.84 -3.32 12.87
N TYR A 634 25.80 -3.55 12.09
CA TYR A 634 25.33 -4.84 11.61
C TYR A 634 26.15 -5.26 10.39
N HIS A 635 26.43 -4.30 9.51
CA HIS A 635 27.32 -4.45 8.38
C HIS A 635 28.77 -4.76 8.80
N SER A 636 29.29 -4.10 9.85
CA SER A 636 30.66 -4.37 10.31
C SER A 636 30.77 -5.75 10.99
N LYS A 637 29.78 -6.15 11.78
CA LYS A 637 29.69 -7.48 12.40
C LYS A 637 29.71 -8.59 11.35
N PHE A 638 29.00 -8.40 10.24
CA PHE A 638 28.99 -9.36 9.14
C PHE A 638 30.39 -9.47 8.50
N THR A 639 31.00 -8.35 8.13
CA THR A 639 32.34 -8.33 7.51
C THR A 639 33.43 -8.92 8.42
N SER A 640 33.38 -8.63 9.73
CA SER A 640 34.29 -9.25 10.71
C SER A 640 34.08 -10.76 10.84
N SER A 641 32.83 -11.22 10.80
CA SER A 641 32.50 -12.65 10.86
C SER A 641 32.98 -13.38 9.60
N LEU A 642 32.83 -12.76 8.42
CA LEU A 642 33.29 -13.32 7.14
C LEU A 642 34.82 -13.37 7.04
N SER A 643 35.53 -12.38 7.61
CA SER A 643 37.00 -12.35 7.64
C SER A 643 37.62 -13.42 8.55
N SER A 644 36.83 -13.96 9.49
CA SER A 644 37.25 -15.06 10.38
C SER A 644 37.11 -16.45 9.73
N SER A 645 36.34 -16.56 8.64
CA SER A 645 36.26 -17.75 7.79
C SER A 645 37.27 -17.66 6.64
N ALA A 646 38.11 -18.68 6.45
CA ALA A 646 39.19 -18.67 5.46
C ALA A 646 38.67 -18.46 4.02
N PRO A 647 39.35 -17.66 3.17
CA PRO A 647 38.90 -17.40 1.82
C PRO A 647 39.18 -18.61 0.92
N THR A 648 38.14 -19.23 0.37
CA THR A 648 38.27 -20.11 -0.79
C THR A 648 37.75 -19.36 -2.02
N PRO A 649 38.55 -19.23 -3.08
CA PRO A 649 38.11 -18.59 -4.31
C PRO A 649 37.29 -19.61 -5.11
N HIS A 650 36.07 -19.24 -5.45
CA HIS A 650 35.08 -19.96 -6.28
C HIS A 650 34.08 -20.83 -5.50
N ALA A 651 32.81 -20.39 -5.57
CA ALA A 651 31.60 -20.82 -4.86
C ALA A 651 31.41 -20.20 -3.46
N THR A 652 30.24 -19.58 -3.23
CA THR A 652 29.76 -19.18 -1.90
C THR A 652 29.88 -20.40 -1.00
N SER A 653 30.68 -20.31 0.07
CA SER A 653 30.82 -21.46 0.95
C SER A 653 29.49 -21.72 1.67
N PRO A 654 29.08 -22.98 1.92
CA PRO A 654 27.88 -23.27 2.71
C PRO A 654 27.87 -22.58 4.09
N GLN A 655 29.06 -22.27 4.62
CA GLN A 655 29.23 -21.51 5.85
C GLN A 655 28.86 -20.03 5.70
N GLU A 656 29.16 -19.41 4.57
CA GLU A 656 28.76 -18.05 4.25
C GLU A 656 27.24 -17.93 4.06
N GLU A 657 26.62 -18.89 3.37
CA GLU A 657 25.17 -18.95 3.21
C GLU A 657 24.45 -19.09 4.55
N ALA A 658 24.94 -19.97 5.42
CA ALA A 658 24.41 -20.11 6.79
C ALA A 658 24.57 -18.82 7.61
N LEU A 659 25.69 -18.11 7.46
CA LEU A 659 25.92 -16.83 8.12
C LEU A 659 24.96 -15.75 7.60
N ARG A 660 24.73 -15.68 6.29
CA ARG A 660 23.75 -14.76 5.67
C ARG A 660 22.33 -15.03 6.16
N ALA A 661 21.93 -16.30 6.24
CA ALA A 661 20.64 -16.70 6.77
C ALA A 661 20.48 -16.29 8.26
N GLN A 662 21.52 -16.49 9.07
CA GLN A 662 21.51 -16.09 10.48
C GLN A 662 21.36 -14.58 10.67
N PHE A 663 22.13 -13.79 9.90
CA PHE A 663 22.00 -12.34 9.92
C PHE A 663 20.58 -11.96 9.47
N PHE A 664 20.11 -12.47 8.33
CA PHE A 664 18.77 -12.17 7.83
C PHE A 664 17.67 -12.44 8.86
N GLU A 665 17.74 -13.54 9.62
CA GLU A 665 16.81 -13.81 10.73
C GLU A 665 16.85 -12.68 11.78
N GLN A 666 18.03 -12.23 12.21
CA GLN A 666 18.15 -11.11 13.15
C GLN A 666 17.57 -9.80 12.58
N PHE A 667 17.76 -9.57 11.29
CA PHE A 667 17.19 -8.40 10.60
C PHE A 667 15.66 -8.43 10.61
N LEU A 668 15.06 -9.59 10.33
CA LEU A 668 13.61 -9.77 10.40
C LEU A 668 13.06 -9.70 11.82
N GLN A 669 13.83 -10.13 12.83
CA GLN A 669 13.44 -9.97 14.24
C GLN A 669 13.31 -8.50 14.65
N GLY A 670 14.21 -7.63 14.15
CA GLY A 670 14.10 -6.18 14.31
C GLY A 670 13.00 -5.55 13.46
N ASN A 671 12.67 -6.16 12.32
CA ASN A 671 11.76 -5.61 11.31
C ASN A 671 10.66 -6.60 10.88
N PRO A 672 9.83 -7.14 11.80
CA PRO A 672 8.90 -8.23 11.48
C PRO A 672 7.79 -7.83 10.49
N ARG A 673 7.52 -6.52 10.36
CA ARG A 673 6.54 -6.00 9.40
C ARG A 673 6.95 -6.24 7.95
N LEU A 674 8.25 -6.43 7.66
CA LEU A 674 8.70 -6.76 6.31
C LEU A 674 8.13 -8.10 5.81
N CYS A 675 7.81 -9.03 6.72
CA CYS A 675 7.19 -10.31 6.36
C CYS A 675 5.70 -10.18 5.94
N TRP A 676 5.11 -8.99 6.09
CA TRP A 676 3.75 -8.73 5.62
C TRP A 676 3.78 -8.19 4.20
N GLU A 677 3.49 -9.07 3.23
CA GLU A 677 3.37 -8.69 1.82
C GLU A 677 2.37 -7.55 1.58
N GLY A 678 1.28 -7.47 2.36
CA GLY A 678 0.30 -6.39 2.27
C GLY A 678 0.74 -5.04 2.84
N LEU A 679 2.01 -4.87 3.27
CA LEU A 679 2.52 -3.62 3.85
C LEU A 679 2.35 -2.41 2.92
N TRP A 680 2.41 -2.62 1.60
CA TRP A 680 2.20 -1.58 0.60
C TRP A 680 0.84 -0.88 0.72
N ARG A 681 -0.18 -1.55 1.27
CA ARG A 681 -1.54 -0.99 1.45
C ARG A 681 -1.54 0.24 2.37
N MET A 682 -0.51 0.42 3.19
CA MET A 682 -0.33 1.62 4.00
C MET A 682 0.03 2.86 3.17
N TYR A 683 0.57 2.66 1.96
CA TYR A 683 1.13 3.71 1.10
C TYR A 683 0.34 3.89 -0.19
N TYR A 684 -0.17 2.79 -0.74
CA TYR A 684 -0.89 2.78 -2.02
C TYR A 684 -2.32 2.26 -1.88
N SER A 685 -3.21 2.81 -2.70
CA SER A 685 -4.52 2.24 -2.97
C SER A 685 -4.43 0.94 -3.77
N ASP A 686 -5.46 0.09 -3.66
CA ASP A 686 -5.54 -1.11 -4.49
C ASP A 686 -5.62 -0.72 -5.96
N GLU A 687 -6.34 0.36 -6.25
CA GLU A 687 -6.54 0.95 -7.57
C GLU A 687 -5.22 1.36 -8.21
N LEU A 688 -4.35 2.01 -7.45
CA LEU A 688 -3.03 2.40 -7.92
C LEU A 688 -2.08 1.20 -8.00
N TRP A 689 -1.98 0.40 -6.93
CA TRP A 689 -1.02 -0.70 -6.86
C TRP A 689 -1.23 -1.78 -7.91
N ARG A 690 -2.49 -2.02 -8.31
CA ARG A 690 -2.87 -3.05 -9.30
C ARG A 690 -3.03 -2.51 -10.72
N SER A 691 -2.74 -1.22 -10.95
CA SER A 691 -2.86 -0.64 -12.29
C SER A 691 -1.77 -1.12 -13.22
N GLU A 692 -2.11 -1.16 -14.50
CA GLU A 692 -1.19 -1.33 -15.60
C GLU A 692 -0.07 -0.29 -15.56
N ASP A 693 -0.39 0.93 -15.14
CA ASP A 693 0.55 2.04 -15.02
C ASP A 693 1.59 1.76 -13.92
N ALA A 694 1.16 1.28 -12.75
CA ALA A 694 2.07 0.84 -11.69
C ALA A 694 2.88 -0.41 -12.06
N ARG A 695 2.38 -1.19 -13.03
CA ARG A 695 3.10 -2.32 -13.60
C ARG A 695 4.28 -1.88 -14.46
N VAL A 696 4.08 -0.89 -15.35
CA VAL A 696 5.09 -0.48 -16.35
C VAL A 696 5.99 0.67 -15.91
N MET A 697 5.53 1.50 -14.97
CA MET A 697 6.28 2.67 -14.49
C MET A 697 6.13 2.86 -12.99
N TYR A 698 6.95 3.74 -12.43
CA TYR A 698 6.81 4.12 -11.02
C TYR A 698 5.68 5.14 -10.90
N VAL A 699 4.68 4.79 -10.10
CA VAL A 699 3.60 5.70 -9.71
C VAL A 699 3.80 6.06 -8.25
N ALA A 700 3.64 7.34 -7.92
CA ALA A 700 3.83 7.82 -6.55
C ALA A 700 2.72 7.29 -5.60
N PRO A 701 3.02 7.07 -4.32
CA PRO A 701 2.02 6.70 -3.32
C PRO A 701 0.89 7.72 -3.19
N ASP A 702 -0.35 7.26 -3.15
CA ASP A 702 -1.56 8.10 -3.06
C ASP A 702 -2.20 8.12 -1.65
N ARG A 703 -1.74 7.27 -0.72
CA ARG A 703 -2.24 7.26 0.68
C ARG A 703 -1.26 7.90 1.65
N MET A 704 0.00 7.51 1.57
CA MET A 704 1.04 7.97 2.48
C MET A 704 2.36 8.02 1.73
N ALA A 705 3.11 9.11 1.88
CA ALA A 705 4.43 9.20 1.30
C ALA A 705 5.34 8.09 1.86
N VAL A 706 6.06 7.41 0.97
CA VAL A 706 7.19 6.57 1.39
C VAL A 706 8.28 7.52 1.91
N PRO A 707 8.70 7.43 3.18
CA PRO A 707 9.59 8.43 3.76
C PRO A 707 10.88 8.59 2.95
N ALA A 708 11.16 9.83 2.56
CA ALA A 708 12.33 10.16 1.75
C ALA A 708 13.60 10.00 2.59
N TYR A 709 14.63 9.40 2.01
CA TYR A 709 15.94 9.29 2.64
C TYR A 709 16.86 10.39 2.09
N VAL A 710 16.83 11.56 2.73
CA VAL A 710 17.95 12.51 2.75
C VAL A 710 18.06 13.00 4.19
N VAL A 711 19.10 12.55 4.89
CA VAL A 711 19.45 13.06 6.22
C VAL A 711 19.88 14.52 6.04
N MET A 712 19.00 15.46 6.39
CA MET A 712 19.43 16.81 6.68
C MET A 712 20.37 16.71 7.88
N GLY A 713 21.63 17.09 7.69
CA GLY A 713 22.55 17.25 8.80
C GLY A 713 21.93 18.22 9.79
N THR A 714 21.57 17.72 10.97
CA THR A 714 21.25 18.57 12.11
C THR A 714 22.52 19.34 12.44
N GLY A 715 22.56 20.59 11.96
CA GLY A 715 23.55 21.56 12.39
C GLY A 715 23.47 21.68 13.91
N ASP A 716 24.61 21.43 14.53
CA ASP A 716 24.81 21.45 15.97
C ASP A 716 24.26 22.75 16.56
N GLY A 717 23.39 22.60 17.54
CA GLY A 717 22.69 23.71 18.19
C GLY A 717 23.66 24.51 19.04
N LYS A 718 24.26 25.55 18.46
CA LYS A 718 24.76 26.66 19.25
C LYS A 718 23.56 27.53 19.64
N LYS A 719 23.16 27.40 20.90
CA LYS A 719 22.21 28.28 21.56
C LYS A 719 22.71 29.72 21.46
N ASP A 720 22.18 30.49 20.52
CA ASP A 720 22.06 31.93 20.69
C ASP A 720 20.68 32.22 21.25
N LYS A 721 20.68 32.54 22.55
CA LYS A 721 19.65 33.34 23.17
C LYS A 721 19.58 34.64 22.37
N ASP A 722 18.44 34.88 21.73
CA ASP A 722 17.71 36.15 21.80
C ASP A 722 16.28 35.87 21.35
N ARG A 723 15.40 35.68 22.34
CA ARG A 723 13.96 35.80 22.16
C ARG A 723 13.66 37.29 22.26
N GLU A 724 13.28 37.92 21.17
CA GLU A 724 12.34 39.04 21.24
C GLU A 724 10.94 38.48 21.06
N ASP A 725 10.17 38.60 22.12
CA ASP A 725 8.74 38.32 22.16
C ASP A 725 8.01 39.33 21.26
N VAL A 726 7.28 38.84 20.26
CA VAL A 726 6.24 39.64 19.59
C VAL A 726 4.89 39.03 19.94
N GLU A 727 4.34 39.57 21.03
CA GLU A 727 2.97 39.47 21.46
C GLU A 727 2.06 40.10 20.39
N VAL A 728 1.29 39.28 19.67
CA VAL A 728 0.27 39.77 18.73
C VAL A 728 -0.90 40.29 19.56
N ARG A 729 -0.95 41.61 19.78
CA ARG A 729 -2.13 42.30 20.26
C ARG A 729 -3.22 42.29 19.18
N LEU A 730 -4.36 41.76 19.57
CA LEU A 730 -5.65 42.02 18.94
C LEU A 730 -5.99 43.50 19.21
N GLU A 731 -6.16 44.31 18.16
CA GLU A 731 -6.82 45.61 18.28
C GLU A 731 -8.24 45.52 17.73
N GLU A 732 -9.15 45.89 18.62
CA GLU A 732 -10.57 46.10 18.42
C GLU A 732 -10.83 47.26 17.45
N GLY A 733 -11.95 47.18 16.74
CA GLY A 733 -12.38 48.21 15.80
C GLY A 733 -12.78 49.52 16.47
N GLN A 734 -12.79 50.58 15.66
CA GLN A 734 -13.69 51.71 15.86
C GLN A 734 -13.99 52.43 14.54
N ASP A 735 -15.27 52.80 14.46
CA ASP A 735 -16.03 53.59 13.50
C ASP A 735 -15.29 54.67 12.69
N ALA A 736 -15.65 54.75 11.40
CA ALA A 736 -15.78 56.02 10.71
C ALA A 736 -16.93 55.96 9.68
N VAL A 737 -17.94 56.79 9.96
CA VAL A 737 -19.11 57.14 9.16
C VAL A 737 -18.70 57.75 7.81
N LEU A 738 -19.31 57.31 6.71
CA LEU A 738 -19.64 58.19 5.58
C LEU A 738 -20.99 57.80 4.96
N GLU A 739 -21.79 58.84 4.78
CA GLU A 739 -23.20 58.90 4.37
C GLU A 739 -23.41 58.66 2.86
N GLY A 740 -24.62 58.19 2.51
CA GLY A 740 -25.33 58.48 1.25
C GLY A 740 -24.78 57.82 -0.02
N GLU A 741 -25.54 57.37 -1.02
CA GLU A 741 -26.96 57.45 -1.36
C GLU A 741 -27.27 56.25 -2.26
N TRP A 742 -28.53 55.85 -2.30
CA TRP A 742 -29.06 54.84 -3.19
C TRP A 742 -29.36 55.44 -4.55
N GLU A 743 -28.94 54.80 -5.64
CA GLU A 743 -29.63 54.95 -6.91
C GLU A 743 -29.67 53.62 -7.68
N VAL A 744 -30.91 53.18 -7.89
CA VAL A 744 -31.34 52.09 -8.75
C VAL A 744 -31.39 52.65 -10.17
N VAL A 745 -30.76 51.98 -11.13
CA VAL A 745 -31.08 52.14 -12.55
C VAL A 745 -31.16 50.75 -13.18
N ASP A 746 -32.37 50.41 -13.57
CA ASP A 746 -32.74 49.32 -14.47
C ASP A 746 -32.26 49.60 -15.91
N GLU A 747 -32.40 48.56 -16.74
CA GLU A 747 -32.53 48.54 -18.21
C GLU A 747 -31.31 48.13 -19.07
N GLU A 748 -31.53 46.97 -19.70
CA GLU A 748 -31.40 46.69 -21.14
C GLU A 748 -30.05 46.83 -21.86
N GLY A 749 -29.66 45.71 -22.51
CA GLY A 749 -29.19 45.72 -23.90
C GLY A 749 -27.69 45.65 -24.14
N LEU A 750 -27.15 44.42 -24.23
CA LEU A 750 -26.45 43.85 -25.41
C LEU A 750 -25.82 42.49 -25.11
#